data_AF-A0A3P8EFS6-F1
#
_entry.id   AF-A0A3P8EFS6-F1
#
_cell.length_a   1.000
_cell.length_b   1.000
_cell.length_c   1.000
_cell.angle_alpha   90.00
_cell.angle_beta   90.00
_cell.angle_gamma   90.00
#
_symmetry.space_group_name_H-M   'P 1'
#
loop_
_entity.id
_entity.type
_entity.pdbx_description
1 polymer ?
#
loop_
_entity_poly.entity_id
_entity_poly.type
_entity_poly.pdbx_seq_one_letter_code
_entity_poly.pdbx_strand_id
1 'polypeptide(L)'
;MFIDYCRSKLYLFDEFLATSTEKLKLVEKNVIVTFIEAEIAQLKELLRLLPYCRGEIFSEEHWLEFFRLLGLPTDRPLDKILFADLLAVRNEIAQKSSQIKELNSKAQGEVTIRDAFKELDNWAAMATFELTEYHSADIEKVRLVKDWKTSLNQIGENIALVQTLKDSTFYTTFTERVSFWEERLMQLRETVQMLVEIQRRWVYLAPIFEHGALPQEQARFQKVDKDFRQRLNQPGLSRRLSTQLDHLLRCQKALNAFLEEKRYKFPRFYFVGDDDLLEILGQSTRQATVQVHMKKLFAGVHSVQFDDRQQKITAIVSAEGEVVQLAKAVQLDSAAEIWLADLENSIQFTLKELTKKYIELKTTNPSALDPGKFPSQILCLCEQINFCQVCEKEISSKNLPNLLADLKKQLKSYTSMMPPSSVLQLKLKALILDLIHNIDVSEQLIKANTTSVESWHWQKQLRFYISSNGTVTVKMANAQFEYSYEYQGNVSKLVHSPLTDKCFLTLTQAISMGLGGNPFGPAGTGKTESVKALAYLLGRPVLVFNCDEAIDVKSLARIFVGLVKCGAMGCFDEFNRLDKDVLSAVSSQIQIIQHALRHQLKDVQLLNTKVEIDHKAAICITLNPAGHGYGGRQELPDNLKQLFRPIAMTEPDSYQIAETLLLADGFKKASEIARKLVTLFSICREILSSQQHYDWGLRALKTVLQSCGDLLRLQRTNNRAAEKDVNEHWTCVRSVRLNTLPKLTFADSISFDQILRDVFPGIKFEPIVFDNLKEAVQSCSLEIGIEISDKQEEKLYQLYELLHQRIGIVIVGPSGSGKTTLWKLLRSALNKQGQKVKVYILSPKSMSKHRLFGYINPDTREWTDGILTRYAKLATREDLDPEWVESLNSVLDDNHLLTTLMQMNFQLPSGERIQFGSNVNFLFECDSLIHASPATISRMGMIFLRLVNICSDQFT
;
A
#
# COMPACT_ATOMS: atom_id res chain seq x y z
N MET A 1 53.34 -14.06 55.68
CA MET A 1 51.95 -13.88 56.13
C MET A 1 51.10 -14.98 55.54
N PHE A 2 50.11 -15.46 56.29
CA PHE A 2 49.20 -16.56 55.92
C PHE A 2 48.61 -16.38 54.51
N ILE A 3 48.05 -15.21 54.24
CA ILE A 3 47.37 -14.89 52.98
C ILE A 3 48.33 -14.84 51.80
N ASP A 4 49.46 -14.13 51.92
CA ASP A 4 50.47 -14.05 50.85
C ASP A 4 51.07 -15.40 50.48
N TYR A 5 51.29 -16.26 51.48
CA TYR A 5 51.86 -17.59 51.28
C TYR A 5 50.85 -18.51 50.57
N CYS A 6 49.59 -18.50 50.99
CA CYS A 6 48.51 -19.25 50.35
C CYS A 6 48.15 -18.72 48.95
N ARG A 7 48.31 -17.43 48.67
CA ARG A 7 47.96 -16.83 47.36
C ARG A 7 49.05 -17.00 46.29
N SER A 8 50.33 -16.92 46.66
CA SER A 8 51.43 -16.83 45.67
C SER A 8 52.55 -17.86 45.80
N LYS A 9 52.63 -18.60 46.92
CA LYS A 9 53.81 -19.43 47.26
C LYS A 9 53.48 -20.89 47.61
N LEU A 10 52.25 -21.37 47.37
CA LEU A 10 51.85 -22.76 47.61
C LEU A 10 52.70 -23.79 46.83
N TYR A 11 53.22 -23.42 45.65
CA TYR A 11 54.08 -24.29 44.85
C TYR A 11 55.39 -24.63 45.58
N LEU A 12 55.94 -23.72 46.40
CA LEU A 12 57.16 -23.96 47.18
C LEU A 12 56.92 -25.01 48.27
N PHE A 13 55.69 -25.07 48.80
CA PHE A 13 55.31 -26.06 49.80
C PHE A 13 55.07 -27.44 49.17
N ASP A 14 54.49 -27.49 47.97
CA ASP A 14 54.35 -28.72 47.19
C ASP A 14 55.72 -29.28 46.76
N GLU A 15 56.61 -28.41 46.26
CA GLU A 15 57.99 -28.75 45.92
C GLU A 15 58.76 -29.25 47.14
N PHE A 16 58.60 -28.62 48.30
CA PHE A 16 59.18 -29.09 49.56
C PHE A 16 58.70 -30.50 49.94
N LEU A 17 57.40 -30.78 49.83
CA LEU A 17 56.83 -32.10 50.11
C LEU A 17 57.27 -33.15 49.08
N ALA A 18 57.36 -32.80 47.80
CA ALA A 18 57.84 -33.66 46.73
C ALA A 18 59.32 -34.03 46.95
N THR A 19 60.17 -33.02 47.18
CA THR A 19 61.60 -33.20 47.45
C THR A 19 61.82 -34.02 48.73
N SER A 20 61.02 -33.79 49.76
CA SER A 20 61.09 -34.57 51.02
C SER A 20 60.66 -36.02 50.83
N THR A 21 59.63 -36.26 49.99
CA THR A 21 59.18 -37.62 49.64
C THR A 21 60.26 -38.38 48.84
N GLU A 22 60.92 -37.72 47.88
CA GLU A 22 62.01 -38.33 47.11
C GLU A 22 63.22 -38.66 47.98
N LYS A 23 63.60 -37.76 48.90
CA LYS A 23 64.68 -38.00 49.85
C LYS A 23 64.39 -39.17 50.80
N LEU A 24 63.13 -39.37 51.19
CA LEU A 24 62.74 -40.48 52.07
C LEU A 24 62.76 -41.85 51.37
N LYS A 25 62.53 -41.91 50.05
CA LYS A 25 62.64 -43.16 49.27
C LYS A 25 64.06 -43.74 49.23
N LEU A 26 65.08 -42.92 49.49
CA LEU A 26 66.50 -43.29 49.44
C LEU A 26 67.03 -43.79 50.80
N VAL A 27 66.21 -43.80 51.86
CA VAL A 27 66.59 -44.15 53.24
C VAL A 27 65.93 -45.47 53.65
N GLU A 28 66.65 -46.33 54.39
CA GLU A 28 66.12 -47.62 54.88
C GLU A 28 64.90 -47.42 55.80
N LYS A 29 63.86 -48.26 55.63
CA LYS A 29 62.61 -48.15 56.37
C LYS A 29 62.81 -48.45 57.87
N ASN A 30 62.64 -47.42 58.70
CA ASN A 30 62.62 -47.50 60.16
C ASN A 30 61.33 -46.85 60.71
N VAL A 31 60.98 -47.10 61.97
CA VAL A 31 59.77 -46.57 62.65
C VAL A 31 59.65 -45.04 62.50
N ILE A 32 60.80 -44.34 62.53
CA ILE A 32 60.88 -42.88 62.33
C ILE A 32 60.54 -42.49 60.89
N VAL A 33 61.00 -43.27 59.91
CA VAL A 33 60.69 -43.05 58.48
C VAL A 33 59.20 -43.26 58.23
N THR A 34 58.60 -44.30 58.81
CA THR A 34 57.15 -44.56 58.70
C THR A 34 56.32 -43.45 59.35
N PHE A 35 56.79 -42.87 60.46
CA PHE A 35 56.15 -41.72 61.11
C PHE A 35 56.23 -40.46 60.24
N ILE A 36 57.39 -40.18 59.64
CA ILE A 36 57.57 -39.04 58.74
C ILE A 36 56.77 -39.22 57.44
N GLU A 37 56.67 -40.44 56.90
CA GLU A 37 55.81 -40.75 55.76
C GLU A 37 54.33 -40.50 56.07
N ALA A 38 53.87 -40.86 57.28
CA ALA A 38 52.50 -40.58 57.73
C ALA A 38 52.22 -39.08 57.91
N GLU A 39 53.18 -38.32 58.47
CA GLU A 39 53.11 -36.86 58.56
C GLU A 39 53.09 -36.20 57.17
N ILE A 40 53.92 -36.66 56.23
CA ILE A 40 53.92 -36.16 54.85
C ILE A 40 52.62 -36.51 54.14
N ALA A 41 52.01 -37.67 54.40
CA ALA A 41 50.71 -38.03 53.84
C ALA A 41 49.61 -37.07 54.34
N GLN A 42 49.61 -36.73 55.63
CA GLN A 42 48.69 -35.75 56.22
C GLN A 42 48.91 -34.34 55.64
N LEU A 43 50.16 -33.92 55.46
CA LEU A 43 50.48 -32.61 54.85
C LEU A 43 50.11 -32.56 53.35
N LYS A 44 50.17 -33.67 52.63
CA LYS A 44 49.67 -33.79 51.25
C LYS A 44 48.15 -33.74 51.18
N GLU A 45 47.45 -34.29 52.16
CA GLU A 45 45.99 -34.17 52.26
C GLU A 45 45.59 -32.72 52.55
N LEU A 46 46.30 -32.04 53.46
CA LEU A 46 46.15 -30.61 53.71
C LEU A 46 46.41 -29.79 52.44
N LEU A 47 47.46 -30.10 51.67
CA LEU A 47 47.78 -29.44 50.40
C LEU A 47 46.59 -29.42 49.43
N ARG A 48 45.81 -30.51 49.36
CA ARG A 48 44.61 -30.59 48.50
C ARG A 48 43.47 -29.69 48.97
N LEU A 49 43.43 -29.35 50.26
CA LEU A 49 42.38 -28.52 50.88
C LEU A 49 42.77 -27.03 50.96
N LEU A 50 44.07 -26.71 50.97
CA LEU A 50 44.59 -25.33 51.01
C LEU A 50 44.02 -24.39 49.93
N PRO A 51 43.71 -24.81 48.68
CA PRO A 51 43.05 -23.95 47.70
C PRO A 51 41.71 -23.38 48.19
N TYR A 52 40.95 -24.13 48.98
CA TYR A 52 39.67 -23.69 49.53
C TYR A 52 39.83 -22.76 50.74
N CYS A 53 41.02 -22.71 51.34
CA CYS A 53 41.38 -21.85 52.47
C CYS A 53 42.08 -20.54 52.04
N ARG A 54 42.26 -20.30 50.73
CA ARG A 54 42.88 -19.07 50.20
C ARG A 54 42.05 -17.81 50.48
N GLY A 55 40.73 -17.97 50.55
CA GLY A 55 39.77 -16.93 50.93
C GLY A 55 39.83 -15.65 50.09
N GLU A 56 40.26 -15.70 48.82
CA GLU A 56 40.28 -14.54 47.91
C GLU A 56 38.91 -13.90 47.72
N ILE A 57 37.86 -14.71 47.89
CA ILE A 57 36.45 -14.40 47.61
C ILE A 57 35.69 -14.08 48.92
N PHE A 58 36.34 -14.26 50.08
CA PHE A 58 35.70 -14.17 51.39
C PHE A 58 35.47 -12.70 51.79
N SER A 59 34.27 -12.39 52.27
CA SER A 59 33.98 -11.14 52.98
C SER A 59 34.49 -11.25 54.43
N GLU A 60 34.47 -10.14 55.17
CA GLU A 60 34.82 -10.14 56.61
C GLU A 60 33.96 -11.14 57.41
N GLU A 61 32.68 -11.28 57.06
CA GLU A 61 31.77 -12.25 57.69
C GLU A 61 32.17 -13.70 57.38
N HIS A 62 32.58 -14.00 56.14
CA HIS A 62 33.09 -15.32 55.76
C HIS A 62 34.41 -15.66 56.47
N TRP A 63 35.27 -14.66 56.69
CA TRP A 63 36.50 -14.85 57.47
C TRP A 63 36.20 -15.15 58.94
N LEU A 64 35.22 -14.47 59.55
CA LEU A 64 34.78 -14.75 60.91
C LEU A 64 34.16 -16.15 61.05
N GLU A 65 33.34 -16.56 60.07
CA GLU A 65 32.77 -17.91 60.01
C GLU A 65 33.87 -18.97 59.84
N PHE A 66 34.85 -18.73 58.96
CA PHE A 66 36.01 -19.59 58.76
C PHE A 66 36.87 -19.73 60.03
N PHE A 67 37.13 -18.63 60.75
CA PHE A 67 37.87 -18.66 62.01
C PHE A 67 37.12 -19.38 63.12
N ARG A 68 35.79 -19.22 63.20
CA ARG A 68 34.95 -19.96 64.15
C ARG A 68 34.94 -21.47 63.83
N LEU A 69 34.86 -21.84 62.55
CA LEU A 69 34.90 -23.25 62.13
C LEU A 69 36.22 -23.92 62.48
N LEU A 70 37.34 -23.20 62.48
CA LEU A 70 38.68 -23.73 62.75
C LEU A 70 39.17 -23.50 64.19
N GLY A 71 38.38 -22.87 65.07
CA GLY A 71 38.80 -22.58 66.44
C GLY A 71 39.97 -21.60 66.55
N LEU A 72 40.18 -20.76 65.53
CA LEU A 72 41.21 -19.74 65.51
C LEU A 72 40.74 -18.45 66.23
N PRO A 73 41.64 -17.69 66.88
CA PRO A 73 41.27 -16.47 67.58
C PRO A 73 40.74 -15.40 66.61
N THR A 74 39.48 -14.99 66.79
CA THR A 74 38.76 -14.03 65.94
C THR A 74 39.23 -12.57 66.10
N ASP A 75 40.00 -12.27 67.15
CA ASP A 75 40.37 -10.90 67.52
C ASP A 75 41.69 -10.42 66.89
N ARG A 76 42.34 -11.27 66.07
CA ARG A 76 43.59 -10.91 65.39
C ARG A 76 43.31 -10.41 63.97
N PRO A 77 43.94 -9.30 63.53
CA PRO A 77 43.84 -8.86 62.14
C PRO A 77 44.43 -9.92 61.19
N LEU A 78 43.78 -10.13 60.05
CA LEU A 78 44.11 -11.10 59.00
C LEU A 78 45.61 -11.09 58.61
N ASP A 79 46.25 -9.93 58.66
CA ASP A 79 47.66 -9.71 58.30
C ASP A 79 48.66 -10.29 59.32
N LYS A 80 48.23 -10.59 60.54
CA LYS A 80 49.09 -11.15 61.62
C LYS A 80 49.04 -12.66 61.75
N ILE A 81 48.21 -13.35 60.97
CA ILE A 81 48.11 -14.81 60.98
C ILE A 81 49.30 -15.39 60.19
N LEU A 82 49.99 -16.37 60.77
CA LEU A 82 51.12 -17.05 60.14
C LEU A 82 50.67 -18.40 59.56
N PHE A 83 51.37 -18.89 58.54
CA PHE A 83 51.11 -20.22 57.98
C PHE A 83 51.28 -21.34 59.02
N ALA A 84 52.13 -21.11 60.03
CA ALA A 84 52.31 -22.00 61.18
C ALA A 84 51.01 -22.19 62.00
N ASP A 85 50.19 -21.14 62.12
CA ASP A 85 48.92 -21.21 62.85
C ASP A 85 47.91 -22.12 62.11
N LEU A 86 48.00 -22.19 60.77
CA LEU A 86 47.17 -23.10 59.97
C LEU A 86 47.66 -24.55 60.04
N LEU A 87 48.98 -24.77 60.10
CA LEU A 87 49.56 -26.10 60.32
C LEU A 87 49.17 -26.65 61.70
N ALA A 88 49.04 -25.81 62.72
CA ALA A 88 48.60 -26.21 64.06
C ALA A 88 47.15 -26.77 64.05
N VAL A 89 46.32 -26.30 63.13
CA VAL A 89 44.89 -26.65 63.02
C VAL A 89 44.63 -27.65 61.88
N ARG A 90 45.69 -28.26 61.30
CA ARG A 90 45.62 -29.17 60.15
C ARG A 90 44.62 -30.32 60.29
N ASN A 91 44.48 -30.86 61.51
CA ASN A 91 43.57 -31.97 61.79
C ASN A 91 42.09 -31.53 61.73
N GLU A 92 41.78 -30.32 62.18
CA GLU A 92 40.41 -29.79 62.09
C GLU A 92 40.03 -29.42 60.66
N ILE A 93 40.99 -28.93 59.86
CA ILE A 93 40.77 -28.63 58.44
C ILE A 93 40.41 -29.89 57.65
N ALA A 94 41.10 -31.00 57.93
CA ALA A 94 40.80 -32.29 57.30
C ALA A 94 39.40 -32.81 57.69
N GLN A 95 39.06 -32.75 59.00
CA GLN A 95 37.76 -33.20 59.50
C GLN A 95 36.57 -32.35 59.02
N LYS A 96 36.73 -31.02 58.94
CA LYS A 96 35.68 -30.07 58.52
C LYS A 96 35.77 -29.68 57.04
N SER A 97 36.43 -30.50 56.22
CA SER A 97 36.71 -30.21 54.81
C SER A 97 35.44 -30.00 53.95
N SER A 98 34.33 -30.67 54.26
CA SER A 98 33.04 -30.46 53.58
C SER A 98 32.47 -29.07 53.84
N GLN A 99 32.50 -28.61 55.09
CA GLN A 99 31.99 -27.29 55.50
C GLN A 99 32.83 -26.14 54.93
N ILE A 100 34.15 -26.32 54.83
CA ILE A 100 35.05 -25.34 54.21
C ILE A 100 34.79 -25.22 52.71
N LYS A 101 34.54 -26.35 52.02
CA LYS A 101 34.14 -26.35 50.60
C LYS A 101 32.79 -25.68 50.39
N GLU A 102 31.83 -25.90 51.27
CA GLU A 102 30.51 -25.27 51.25
C GLU A 102 30.61 -23.76 51.47
N LEU A 103 31.38 -23.31 52.47
CA LEU A 103 31.64 -21.88 52.72
C LEU A 103 32.30 -21.21 51.52
N ASN A 104 33.27 -21.88 50.87
CA ASN A 104 33.90 -21.34 49.68
C ASN A 104 32.94 -21.29 48.48
N SER A 105 32.10 -22.32 48.31
CA SER A 105 31.05 -22.30 47.29
C SER A 105 30.03 -21.19 47.53
N LYS A 106 29.67 -20.93 48.78
CA LYS A 106 28.79 -19.82 49.19
C LYS A 106 29.42 -18.48 48.86
N ALA A 107 30.67 -18.26 49.28
CA ALA A 107 31.40 -17.04 48.98
C ALA A 107 31.51 -16.78 47.46
N GLN A 108 31.78 -17.82 46.67
CA GLN A 108 31.87 -17.73 45.20
C GLN A 108 30.52 -17.38 44.56
N GLY A 109 29.43 -17.98 45.04
CA GLY A 109 28.08 -17.66 44.60
C GLY A 109 27.68 -16.21 44.91
N GLU A 110 28.04 -15.72 46.10
CA GLU A 110 27.76 -14.34 46.51
C GLU A 110 28.54 -13.29 45.72
N VAL A 111 29.76 -13.56 45.27
CA VAL A 111 30.51 -12.62 44.43
C VAL A 111 29.79 -12.32 43.12
N THR A 112 29.23 -13.36 42.48
CA THR A 112 28.41 -13.19 41.26
C THR A 112 27.22 -12.26 41.51
N ILE A 113 26.56 -12.39 42.67
CA ILE A 113 25.43 -11.53 43.06
C ILE A 113 25.90 -10.08 43.31
N ARG A 114 27.04 -9.89 43.98
CA ARG A 114 27.60 -8.56 44.25
C ARG A 114 28.01 -7.84 42.98
N ASP A 115 28.61 -8.55 42.03
CA ASP A 115 29.01 -7.97 40.75
C ASP A 115 27.79 -7.59 39.91
N ALA A 116 26.75 -8.44 39.89
CA ALA A 116 25.46 -8.09 39.27
C ALA A 116 24.83 -6.83 39.90
N PHE A 117 24.92 -6.64 41.22
CA PHE A 117 24.46 -5.40 41.86
C PHE A 117 25.31 -4.18 41.49
N LYS A 118 26.63 -4.32 41.33
CA LYS A 118 27.48 -3.21 40.86
C LYS A 118 27.09 -2.80 39.44
N GLU A 119 26.78 -3.77 38.57
CA GLU A 119 26.30 -3.48 37.22
C GLU A 119 24.94 -2.74 37.25
N LEU A 120 24.00 -3.17 38.11
CA LEU A 120 22.73 -2.49 38.32
C LEU A 120 22.90 -1.05 38.85
N ASP A 121 23.76 -0.85 39.84
CA ASP A 121 24.05 0.47 40.41
C ASP A 121 24.69 1.40 39.35
N ASN A 122 25.64 0.87 38.56
CA ASN A 122 26.28 1.59 37.47
C ASN A 122 25.28 1.97 36.37
N TRP A 123 24.41 1.03 35.97
CA TRP A 123 23.34 1.30 35.02
C TRP A 123 22.42 2.40 35.54
N ALA A 124 21.99 2.34 36.81
CA ALA A 124 21.13 3.34 37.40
C ALA A 124 21.76 4.74 37.46
N ALA A 125 23.09 4.82 37.63
CA ALA A 125 23.83 6.08 37.59
C ALA A 125 23.96 6.66 36.17
N MET A 126 24.04 5.81 35.15
CA MET A 126 24.23 6.21 33.75
C MET A 126 22.94 6.30 32.93
N ALA A 127 21.83 5.76 33.43
CA ALA A 127 20.57 5.70 32.70
C ALA A 127 20.00 7.10 32.41
N THR A 128 19.91 7.44 31.12
CA THR A 128 19.33 8.70 30.64
C THR A 128 18.39 8.44 29.47
N PHE A 129 17.30 9.21 29.40
CA PHE A 129 16.42 9.20 28.23
C PHE A 129 17.00 10.06 27.09
N GLU A 130 16.92 9.55 25.87
CA GLU A 130 17.20 10.35 24.67
C GLU A 130 16.03 11.29 24.40
N LEU A 131 16.29 12.60 24.32
CA LEU A 131 15.27 13.62 24.13
C LEU A 131 15.39 14.30 22.76
N THR A 132 14.26 14.53 22.10
CA THR A 132 14.15 15.33 20.86
C THR A 132 13.22 16.52 21.05
N GLU A 133 13.52 17.63 20.37
CA GLU A 133 12.65 18.81 20.36
C GLU A 133 11.49 18.58 19.38
N TYR A 134 10.24 18.64 19.88
CA TYR A 134 9.03 18.60 19.05
C TYR A 134 8.62 20.02 18.68
N HIS A 135 8.39 20.26 17.39
CA HIS A 135 7.94 21.56 16.86
C HIS A 135 6.44 21.52 16.53
N SER A 136 5.62 22.23 17.32
CA SER A 136 4.28 22.69 16.86
C SER A 136 4.36 24.16 16.47
N ALA A 137 3.52 24.58 15.51
CA ALA A 137 3.65 25.82 14.75
C ALA A 137 3.59 27.12 15.59
N ASP A 138 3.08 27.10 16.83
CA ASP A 138 2.83 28.33 17.61
C ASP A 138 3.24 28.32 19.10
N ILE A 139 3.87 27.27 19.67
CA ILE A 139 4.19 27.26 21.14
C ILE A 139 5.53 26.60 21.50
N GLU A 140 6.10 27.03 22.64
CA GLU A 140 7.33 26.60 23.33
C GLU A 140 7.81 25.16 23.04
N LYS A 141 9.13 25.02 22.85
CA LYS A 141 9.84 23.77 22.58
C LYS A 141 9.58 22.71 23.66
N VAL A 142 8.80 21.68 23.33
CA VAL A 142 8.61 20.50 24.20
C VAL A 142 9.66 19.44 23.85
N ARG A 143 10.31 18.87 24.85
CA ARG A 143 11.25 17.75 24.67
C ARG A 143 10.51 16.42 24.84
N LEU A 144 10.45 15.61 23.79
CA LEU A 144 9.86 14.28 23.80
C LEU A 144 10.94 13.21 23.93
N VAL A 145 10.62 12.06 24.52
CA VAL A 145 11.55 10.93 24.55
C VAL A 145 11.53 10.22 23.20
N LYS A 146 12.72 9.97 22.66
CA LYS A 146 12.97 9.20 21.44
C LYS A 146 13.40 7.79 21.82
N ASP A 147 12.79 6.80 21.15
CA ASP A 147 13.12 5.37 21.29
C ASP A 147 12.79 4.76 22.66
N TRP A 148 11.50 4.69 22.99
CA TRP A 148 11.05 4.06 24.22
C TRP A 148 11.40 2.56 24.31
N LYS A 149 11.63 1.90 23.17
CA LYS A 149 11.88 0.46 23.09
C LYS A 149 13.20 0.07 23.73
N THR A 150 14.27 0.82 23.47
CA THR A 150 15.59 0.53 24.07
C THR A 150 15.54 0.70 25.58
N SER A 151 14.93 1.76 26.09
CA SER A 151 14.76 1.95 27.54
C SER A 151 13.91 0.86 28.18
N LEU A 152 12.79 0.45 27.55
CA LEU A 152 11.94 -0.63 28.06
C LEU A 152 12.64 -1.99 28.02
N ASN A 153 13.45 -2.27 26.99
CA ASN A 153 14.23 -3.49 26.90
C ASN A 153 15.30 -3.56 28.00
N GLN A 154 16.04 -2.47 28.24
CA GLN A 154 17.02 -2.40 29.33
C GLN A 154 16.36 -2.62 30.71
N ILE A 155 15.20 -2.01 30.96
CA ILE A 155 14.44 -2.25 32.19
C ILE A 155 13.99 -3.72 32.27
N GLY A 156 13.54 -4.31 31.16
CA GLY A 156 13.14 -5.72 31.09
C GLY A 156 14.29 -6.69 31.37
N GLU A 157 15.47 -6.43 30.80
CA GLU A 157 16.70 -7.19 31.05
C GLU A 157 17.12 -7.11 32.52
N ASN A 158 17.08 -5.92 33.12
CA ASN A 158 17.40 -5.74 34.54
C ASN A 158 16.39 -6.43 35.47
N ILE A 159 15.10 -6.43 35.13
CA ILE A 159 14.09 -7.21 35.89
C ILE A 159 14.39 -8.71 35.79
N ALA A 160 14.71 -9.22 34.60
CA ALA A 160 15.06 -10.63 34.40
C ALA A 160 16.33 -11.02 35.16
N LEU A 161 17.32 -10.11 35.22
CA LEU A 161 18.53 -10.28 36.02
C LEU A 161 18.19 -10.37 37.51
N VAL A 162 17.37 -9.46 38.05
CA VAL A 162 16.93 -9.49 39.46
C VAL A 162 16.13 -10.77 39.78
N GLN A 163 15.30 -11.25 38.84
CA GLN A 163 14.59 -12.53 38.99
C GLN A 163 15.57 -13.71 39.02
N THR A 164 16.58 -13.72 38.16
CA THR A 164 17.63 -14.76 38.17
C THR A 164 18.42 -14.75 39.47
N LEU A 165 18.65 -13.58 40.08
CA LEU A 165 19.29 -13.46 41.39
C LEU A 165 18.44 -14.06 42.53
N LYS A 166 17.09 -14.04 42.40
CA LYS A 166 16.19 -14.69 43.37
C LYS A 166 16.22 -16.21 43.30
N ASP A 167 16.37 -16.76 42.11
CA ASP A 167 16.43 -18.22 41.90
C ASP A 167 17.78 -18.82 42.35
N SER A 168 18.77 -17.97 42.64
CA SER A 168 20.07 -18.39 43.17
C SER A 168 19.95 -18.93 44.60
N THR A 169 20.63 -20.04 44.88
CA THR A 169 20.71 -20.65 46.21
C THR A 169 21.39 -19.75 47.26
N PHE A 170 22.13 -18.72 46.83
CA PHE A 170 22.91 -17.83 47.68
C PHE A 170 22.25 -16.44 47.89
N TYR A 171 20.96 -16.30 47.55
CA TYR A 171 20.26 -15.01 47.59
C TYR A 171 19.92 -14.53 49.01
N THR A 172 19.90 -15.42 50.01
CA THR A 172 19.33 -15.16 51.34
C THR A 172 19.92 -13.93 52.03
N THR A 173 21.23 -13.72 51.89
CA THR A 173 21.98 -12.58 52.45
C THR A 173 21.60 -11.24 51.80
N PHE A 174 21.02 -11.26 50.60
CA PHE A 174 20.71 -10.07 49.78
C PHE A 174 19.21 -9.80 49.62
N THR A 175 18.35 -10.51 50.36
CA THR A 175 16.88 -10.49 50.21
C THR A 175 16.30 -9.07 50.20
N GLU A 176 16.74 -8.20 51.11
CA GLU A 176 16.24 -6.81 51.21
C GLU A 176 16.62 -5.98 49.98
N ARG A 177 17.86 -6.13 49.50
CA ARG A 177 18.37 -5.37 48.36
C ARG A 177 17.75 -5.83 47.03
N VAL A 178 17.53 -7.14 46.88
CA VAL A 178 16.79 -7.71 45.75
C VAL A 178 15.35 -7.18 45.74
N SER A 179 14.66 -7.22 46.89
CA SER A 179 13.28 -6.74 47.01
C SER A 179 13.17 -5.25 46.70
N PHE A 180 14.14 -4.45 47.16
CA PHE A 180 14.23 -3.02 46.85
C PHE A 180 14.35 -2.75 45.34
N TRP A 181 15.30 -3.41 44.66
CA TRP A 181 15.51 -3.21 43.23
C TRP A 181 14.34 -3.73 42.40
N GLU A 182 13.75 -4.85 42.80
CA GLU A 182 12.59 -5.41 42.12
C GLU A 182 11.39 -4.46 42.20
N GLU A 183 11.03 -3.97 43.40
CA GLU A 183 9.92 -3.05 43.57
C GLU A 183 10.13 -1.77 42.74
N ARG A 184 11.35 -1.22 42.76
CA ARG A 184 11.71 -0.02 42.00
C ARG A 184 11.66 -0.23 40.48
N LEU A 185 12.19 -1.34 39.97
CA LEU A 185 12.20 -1.65 38.54
C LEU A 185 10.79 -1.96 38.02
N MET A 186 9.96 -2.66 38.81
CA MET A 186 8.55 -2.88 38.47
C MET A 186 7.78 -1.57 38.42
N GLN A 187 7.90 -0.72 39.45
CA GLN A 187 7.27 0.62 39.47
C GLN A 187 7.77 1.50 38.31
N LEU A 188 9.07 1.44 37.99
CA LEU A 188 9.64 2.16 36.85
C LEU A 188 9.05 1.68 35.53
N ARG A 189 8.95 0.36 35.32
CA ARG A 189 8.37 -0.23 34.10
C ARG A 189 6.92 0.23 33.90
N GLU A 190 6.09 0.16 34.92
CA GLU A 190 4.70 0.63 34.86
C GLU A 190 4.63 2.13 34.54
N THR A 191 5.46 2.94 35.21
CA THR A 191 5.51 4.39 35.01
C THR A 191 5.94 4.76 33.58
N VAL A 192 6.97 4.09 33.06
CA VAL A 192 7.47 4.30 31.68
C VAL A 192 6.43 3.85 30.66
N GLN A 193 5.76 2.71 30.87
CA GLN A 193 4.69 2.25 29.97
C GLN A 193 3.52 3.25 29.91
N MET A 194 3.09 3.79 31.05
CA MET A 194 2.07 4.85 31.08
C MET A 194 2.55 6.12 30.35
N LEU A 195 3.81 6.53 30.53
CA LEU A 195 4.39 7.67 29.82
C LEU A 195 4.42 7.47 28.30
N VAL A 196 4.73 6.27 27.82
CA VAL A 196 4.69 5.93 26.39
C VAL A 196 3.27 6.14 25.84
N GLU A 197 2.26 5.64 26.55
CA GLU A 197 0.86 5.75 26.12
C GLU A 197 0.37 7.21 26.14
N ILE A 198 0.73 7.97 27.19
CA ILE A 198 0.42 9.39 27.33
C ILE A 198 1.08 10.20 26.21
N GLN A 199 2.39 10.02 25.97
CA GLN A 199 3.11 10.73 24.92
C GLN A 199 2.49 10.44 23.54
N ARG A 200 2.25 9.18 23.21
CA ARG A 200 1.68 8.80 21.90
C ARG A 200 0.29 9.38 21.69
N ARG A 201 -0.57 9.38 22.72
CA ARG A 201 -1.92 9.98 22.65
C ARG A 201 -1.87 11.50 22.62
N TRP A 202 -1.00 12.12 23.41
CA TRP A 202 -0.84 13.58 23.42
C TRP A 202 -0.33 14.07 22.07
N VAL A 203 0.67 13.43 21.46
CA VAL A 203 1.17 13.78 20.12
C VAL A 203 0.07 13.65 19.06
N TYR A 204 -0.84 12.67 19.20
CA TYR A 204 -2.00 12.55 18.30
C TYR A 204 -3.04 13.67 18.52
N LEU A 205 -3.38 13.97 19.77
CA LEU A 205 -4.47 14.88 20.11
C LEU A 205 -4.06 16.36 20.08
N ALA A 206 -2.79 16.70 20.36
CA ALA A 206 -2.33 18.08 20.47
C ALA A 206 -2.60 18.90 19.20
N PRO A 207 -2.22 18.45 17.99
CA PRO A 207 -2.55 19.19 16.77
C PRO A 207 -4.06 19.36 16.59
N ILE A 208 -4.86 18.34 16.90
CA ILE A 208 -6.31 18.35 16.68
C ILE A 208 -7.01 19.41 17.55
N PHE A 209 -6.65 19.48 18.84
CA PHE A 209 -7.22 20.44 19.77
C PHE A 209 -6.64 21.86 19.57
N GLU A 210 -5.42 22.01 19.05
CA GLU A 210 -4.87 23.32 18.66
C GLU A 210 -5.71 23.98 17.55
N HIS A 211 -6.29 23.19 16.64
CA HIS A 211 -7.19 23.67 15.57
C HIS A 211 -8.65 23.90 16.03
N GLY A 212 -8.97 23.70 17.32
CA GLY A 212 -10.26 24.07 17.90
C GLY A 212 -11.44 23.14 17.58
N ALA A 213 -11.19 21.89 17.17
CA ALA A 213 -12.23 20.95 16.74
C ALA A 213 -13.29 20.61 17.82
N LEU A 214 -12.94 20.66 19.12
CA LEU A 214 -13.87 20.38 20.23
C LEU A 214 -13.76 21.43 21.37
N PRO A 215 -14.55 22.52 21.34
CA PRO A 215 -14.53 23.55 22.38
C PRO A 215 -14.90 23.04 23.78
N GLN A 216 -15.79 22.05 23.88
CA GLN A 216 -16.28 21.52 25.16
C GLN A 216 -15.21 20.72 25.93
N GLU A 217 -14.31 20.05 25.22
CA GLU A 217 -13.21 19.26 25.81
C GLU A 217 -11.86 20.00 25.75
N GLN A 218 -11.82 21.19 25.11
CA GLN A 218 -10.64 22.05 25.01
C GLN A 218 -10.06 22.39 26.38
N ALA A 219 -10.91 22.76 27.34
CA ALA A 219 -10.47 23.09 28.70
C ALA A 219 -9.83 21.89 29.42
N ARG A 220 -10.34 20.68 29.16
CA ARG A 220 -9.77 19.44 29.70
C ARG A 220 -8.42 19.14 29.06
N PHE A 221 -8.32 19.28 27.74
CA PHE A 221 -7.09 19.05 27.01
C PHE A 221 -5.99 20.06 27.39
N GLN A 222 -6.31 21.35 27.49
CA GLN A 222 -5.37 22.39 27.95
C GLN A 222 -4.80 22.11 29.35
N LYS A 223 -5.61 21.55 30.25
CA LYS A 223 -5.13 21.12 31.57
C LYS A 223 -4.12 19.98 31.45
N VAL A 224 -4.42 18.97 30.64
CA VAL A 224 -3.51 17.84 30.39
C VAL A 224 -2.24 18.30 29.70
N ASP A 225 -2.34 19.20 28.73
CA ASP A 225 -1.22 19.78 28.00
C ASP A 225 -0.28 20.55 28.95
N LYS A 226 -0.83 21.39 29.82
CA LYS A 226 -0.06 22.07 30.86
C LYS A 226 0.59 21.08 31.84
N ASP A 227 -0.14 20.05 32.26
CA ASP A 227 0.39 19.04 33.18
C ASP A 227 1.46 18.16 32.51
N PHE A 228 1.37 17.91 31.21
CA PHE A 228 2.35 17.14 30.42
C PHE A 228 3.64 17.94 30.20
N ARG A 229 3.53 19.27 30.01
CA ARG A 229 4.67 20.19 29.90
C ARG A 229 5.37 20.46 31.23
N GLN A 230 4.71 20.22 32.37
CA GLN A 230 5.35 20.33 33.68
C GLN A 230 6.36 19.21 33.93
N ARG A 231 7.44 19.52 34.67
CA ARG A 231 8.55 18.60 34.95
C ARG A 231 8.08 17.33 35.68
N LEU A 232 8.52 16.17 35.19
CA LEU A 232 8.25 14.81 35.73
C LEU A 232 8.86 14.53 37.13
N ASN A 233 9.60 15.46 37.74
CA ASN A 233 10.32 15.23 39.01
C ASN A 233 9.49 15.57 40.27
N GLN A 234 8.20 15.21 40.32
CA GLN A 234 7.36 15.51 41.47
C GLN A 234 6.81 14.25 42.17
N PRO A 235 6.70 14.25 43.52
CA PRO A 235 6.13 13.13 44.27
C PRO A 235 4.66 12.89 43.87
N GLY A 236 4.26 11.62 43.77
CA GLY A 236 2.92 11.24 43.31
C GLY A 236 2.75 11.17 41.78
N LEU A 237 3.86 11.08 41.04
CA LEU A 237 3.88 11.03 39.56
C LEU A 237 2.94 9.95 38.99
N SER A 238 2.95 8.72 39.53
CA SER A 238 2.11 7.62 39.04
C SER A 238 0.61 7.96 39.09
N ARG A 239 0.13 8.57 40.18
CA ARG A 239 -1.27 9.01 40.32
C ARG A 239 -1.63 10.16 39.38
N ARG A 240 -0.67 11.05 39.07
CA ARG A 240 -0.89 12.13 38.09
C ARG A 240 -0.95 11.57 36.67
N LEU A 241 -0.04 10.68 36.31
CA LEU A 241 -0.01 10.02 35.01
C LEU A 241 -1.30 9.22 34.77
N SER A 242 -1.79 8.48 35.78
CA SER A 242 -3.06 7.76 35.66
C SER A 242 -4.24 8.70 35.42
N THR A 243 -4.29 9.86 36.09
CA THR A 243 -5.33 10.87 35.83
C THR A 243 -5.20 11.53 34.45
N GLN A 244 -3.98 11.80 33.99
CA GLN A 244 -3.74 12.33 32.64
C GLN A 244 -4.18 11.33 31.57
N LEU A 245 -3.86 10.04 31.76
CA LEU A 245 -4.25 8.98 30.85
C LEU A 245 -5.78 8.85 30.76
N ASP A 246 -6.49 8.90 31.90
CA ASP A 246 -7.96 8.89 31.93
C ASP A 246 -8.54 10.12 31.21
N HIS A 247 -7.97 11.31 31.44
CA HIS A 247 -8.41 12.52 30.74
C HIS A 247 -8.18 12.40 29.21
N LEU A 248 -7.02 11.90 28.76
CA LEU A 248 -6.73 11.68 27.35
C LEU A 248 -7.67 10.63 26.73
N LEU A 249 -7.98 9.54 27.45
CA LEU A 249 -8.95 8.52 27.03
C LEU A 249 -10.33 9.12 26.84
N ARG A 250 -10.78 9.97 27.76
CA ARG A 250 -12.06 10.66 27.65
C ARG A 250 -12.08 11.65 26.48
N CYS A 251 -11.01 12.41 26.27
CA CYS A 251 -10.88 13.30 25.11
C CYS A 251 -10.93 12.50 23.80
N GLN A 252 -10.24 11.36 23.72
CA GLN A 252 -10.27 10.49 22.54
C GLN A 252 -11.67 9.90 22.30
N LYS A 253 -12.37 9.49 23.36
CA LYS A 253 -13.75 8.99 23.26
C LYS A 253 -14.72 10.09 22.80
N ALA A 254 -14.57 11.31 23.32
CA ALA A 254 -15.35 12.46 22.90
C ALA A 254 -15.08 12.84 21.43
N LEU A 255 -13.81 12.80 21.01
CA LEU A 255 -13.41 13.00 19.61
C LEU A 255 -14.07 11.97 18.70
N ASN A 256 -14.00 10.68 19.05
CA ASN A 256 -14.62 9.62 18.25
C ASN A 256 -16.15 9.79 18.15
N ALA A 257 -16.81 10.17 19.24
CA ALA A 257 -18.25 10.45 19.24
C ALA A 257 -18.59 11.66 18.34
N PHE A 258 -17.77 12.72 18.40
CA PHE A 258 -17.90 13.89 17.54
C PHE A 258 -17.71 13.55 16.06
N LEU A 259 -16.67 12.78 15.72
CA LEU A 259 -16.44 12.32 14.35
C LEU A 259 -17.62 11.49 13.83
N GLU A 260 -18.21 10.64 14.68
CA GLU A 260 -19.37 9.84 14.32
C GLU A 260 -20.64 10.69 14.12
N GLU A 261 -20.83 11.74 14.93
CA GLU A 261 -21.91 12.72 14.72
C GLU A 261 -21.75 13.45 13.37
N LYS A 262 -20.52 13.85 13.03
CA LYS A 262 -20.23 14.50 11.75
C LYS A 262 -20.44 13.57 10.56
N ARG A 263 -20.07 12.29 10.68
CA ARG A 263 -20.38 11.25 9.67
C ARG A 263 -21.87 11.01 9.53
N TYR A 264 -22.61 11.05 10.63
CA TYR A 264 -24.06 10.87 10.59
C TYR A 264 -24.74 12.01 9.81
N LYS A 265 -24.23 13.25 9.94
CA LYS A 265 -24.70 14.45 9.21
C LYS A 265 -24.36 14.42 7.73
N PHE A 266 -23.13 14.03 7.36
CA PHE A 266 -22.72 13.86 5.97
C PHE A 266 -22.18 12.44 5.71
N PRO A 267 -23.02 11.53 5.16
CA PRO A 267 -22.70 10.12 5.07
C PRO A 267 -21.44 9.75 4.27
N ARG A 268 -20.96 10.60 3.34
CA ARG A 268 -19.73 10.30 2.59
C ARG A 268 -18.48 10.29 3.47
N PHE A 269 -18.50 10.94 4.64
CA PHE A 269 -17.41 10.87 5.62
C PHE A 269 -17.21 9.48 6.23
N TYR A 270 -18.16 8.55 6.06
CA TYR A 270 -17.97 7.16 6.47
C TYR A 270 -16.80 6.48 5.73
N PHE A 271 -16.48 6.94 4.52
CA PHE A 271 -15.46 6.36 3.63
C PHE A 271 -14.11 7.07 3.71
N VAL A 272 -13.98 8.08 4.57
CA VAL A 272 -12.76 8.86 4.77
C VAL A 272 -12.12 8.48 6.11
N GLY A 273 -10.78 8.47 6.15
CA GLY A 273 -10.01 8.22 7.36
C GLY A 273 -10.20 9.31 8.42
N ASP A 274 -9.93 8.98 9.68
CA ASP A 274 -10.13 9.91 10.80
C ASP A 274 -9.22 11.16 10.67
N ASP A 275 -7.97 10.99 10.23
CA ASP A 275 -7.01 12.09 10.03
C ASP A 275 -7.45 13.06 8.91
N ASP A 276 -7.81 12.52 7.73
CA ASP A 276 -8.33 13.30 6.61
C ASP A 276 -9.63 14.04 7.00
N LEU A 277 -10.51 13.39 7.76
CA LEU A 277 -11.75 13.99 8.22
C LEU A 277 -11.50 15.17 9.17
N LEU A 278 -10.50 15.05 10.04
CA LEU A 278 -10.11 16.13 10.94
C LEU A 278 -9.49 17.31 10.19
N GLU A 279 -8.73 17.05 9.14
CA GLU A 279 -8.20 18.10 8.27
C GLU A 279 -9.34 18.87 7.56
N ILE A 280 -10.31 18.14 7.00
CA ILE A 280 -11.51 18.73 6.37
C ILE A 280 -12.32 19.56 7.37
N LEU A 281 -12.48 19.07 8.62
CA LEU A 281 -13.25 19.78 9.66
C LEU A 281 -12.49 20.96 10.26
N GLY A 282 -11.15 20.89 10.35
CA GLY A 282 -10.30 21.91 10.96
C GLY A 282 -10.00 23.09 10.04
N GLN A 283 -9.88 22.86 8.73
CA GLN A 283 -9.53 23.89 7.72
C GLN A 283 -10.53 23.92 6.55
N SER A 284 -11.84 23.86 6.86
CA SER A 284 -12.92 23.69 5.86
C SER A 284 -13.08 24.84 4.86
N THR A 285 -12.51 26.01 5.12
CA THR A 285 -12.63 27.21 4.28
C THR A 285 -11.42 27.45 3.38
N ARG A 286 -10.32 26.72 3.58
CA ARG A 286 -9.09 26.92 2.81
C ARG A 286 -9.15 26.18 1.48
N GLN A 287 -8.98 26.91 0.38
CA GLN A 287 -9.01 26.35 -0.98
C GLN A 287 -8.08 25.15 -1.15
N ALA A 288 -6.83 25.25 -0.71
CA ALA A 288 -5.84 24.18 -0.87
C ALA A 288 -6.31 22.86 -0.25
N THR A 289 -6.86 22.91 0.97
CA THR A 289 -7.38 21.74 1.68
C THR A 289 -8.61 21.17 0.97
N VAL A 290 -9.56 22.03 0.58
CA VAL A 290 -10.77 21.62 -0.14
C VAL A 290 -10.41 20.85 -1.42
N GLN A 291 -9.50 21.38 -2.24
CA GLN A 291 -9.09 20.75 -3.50
C GLN A 291 -8.52 19.35 -3.31
N VAL A 292 -7.69 19.18 -2.29
CA VAL A 292 -7.02 17.91 -1.99
C VAL A 292 -8.03 16.80 -1.65
N HIS A 293 -9.05 17.12 -0.84
CA HIS A 293 -10.00 16.11 -0.38
C HIS A 293 -11.19 15.88 -1.34
N MET A 294 -11.43 16.76 -2.33
CA MET A 294 -12.54 16.59 -3.28
C MET A 294 -12.53 15.24 -3.99
N LYS A 295 -11.35 14.83 -4.49
CA LYS A 295 -11.17 13.52 -5.14
C LYS A 295 -11.47 12.33 -4.23
N LYS A 296 -11.23 12.48 -2.92
CA LYS A 296 -11.50 11.42 -1.93
C LYS A 296 -13.00 11.29 -1.64
N LEU A 297 -13.74 12.40 -1.67
CA LEU A 297 -15.18 12.44 -1.36
C LEU A 297 -16.10 12.16 -2.56
N PHE A 298 -15.70 12.61 -3.75
CA PHE A 298 -16.48 12.49 -4.98
C PHE A 298 -15.66 11.78 -6.05
N ALA A 299 -16.17 10.66 -6.57
CA ALA A 299 -15.43 9.85 -7.54
C ALA A 299 -15.15 10.58 -8.86
N GLY A 300 -16.09 11.43 -9.32
CA GLY A 300 -15.97 12.15 -10.59
C GLY A 300 -15.37 13.56 -10.51
N VAL A 301 -15.19 14.12 -9.31
CA VAL A 301 -14.69 15.49 -9.11
C VAL A 301 -13.23 15.44 -8.70
N HIS A 302 -12.35 15.94 -9.55
CA HIS A 302 -10.93 16.05 -9.22
C HIS A 302 -10.62 17.36 -8.50
N SER A 303 -11.16 18.46 -9.00
CA SER A 303 -10.99 19.80 -8.44
C SER A 303 -12.23 20.65 -8.67
N VAL A 304 -12.30 21.80 -8.00
CA VAL A 304 -13.41 22.76 -8.12
C VAL A 304 -12.89 24.15 -8.50
N GLN A 305 -13.69 24.94 -9.21
CA GLN A 305 -13.35 26.34 -9.52
C GLN A 305 -14.07 27.26 -8.54
N PHE A 306 -13.34 28.25 -8.05
CA PHE A 306 -13.87 29.26 -7.15
C PHE A 306 -14.15 30.57 -7.91
N ASP A 307 -15.00 31.41 -7.33
CA ASP A 307 -15.16 32.80 -7.78
C ASP A 307 -13.90 33.65 -7.49
N ASP A 308 -13.82 34.85 -8.08
CA ASP A 308 -12.67 35.75 -7.93
C ASP A 308 -12.37 36.11 -6.46
N ARG A 309 -13.37 36.00 -5.58
CA ARG A 309 -13.25 36.27 -4.14
C ARG A 309 -12.99 35.02 -3.30
N GLN A 310 -12.90 33.84 -3.93
CA GLN A 310 -12.67 32.54 -3.29
C GLN A 310 -13.69 32.19 -2.19
N GLN A 311 -14.92 32.69 -2.30
CA GLN A 311 -16.00 32.44 -1.35
C GLN A 311 -17.02 31.42 -1.87
N LYS A 312 -17.08 31.24 -3.20
CA LYS A 312 -18.10 30.41 -3.84
C LYS A 312 -17.49 29.42 -4.82
N ILE A 313 -18.02 28.21 -4.83
CA ILE A 313 -17.72 27.22 -5.87
C ILE A 313 -18.64 27.47 -7.07
N THR A 314 -18.06 27.69 -8.24
CA THR A 314 -18.77 28.02 -9.50
C THR A 314 -18.80 26.85 -10.48
N ALA A 315 -17.78 26.00 -10.48
CA ALA A 315 -17.69 24.86 -11.36
C ALA A 315 -16.98 23.66 -10.72
N ILE A 316 -17.21 22.47 -11.26
CA ILE A 316 -16.47 21.25 -10.93
C ILE A 316 -15.61 20.85 -12.13
N VAL A 317 -14.47 20.20 -11.86
CA VAL A 317 -13.49 19.79 -12.87
C VAL A 317 -13.18 18.31 -12.69
N SER A 318 -13.24 17.53 -13.77
CA SER A 318 -12.86 16.11 -13.77
C SER A 318 -11.34 15.92 -13.81
N ALA A 319 -10.87 14.69 -13.57
CA ALA A 319 -9.45 14.34 -13.66
C ALA A 319 -8.87 14.54 -15.08
N GLU A 320 -9.72 14.43 -16.10
CA GLU A 320 -9.38 14.63 -17.51
C GLU A 320 -9.47 16.10 -17.94
N GLY A 321 -9.87 17.01 -17.04
CA GLY A 321 -10.03 18.44 -17.32
C GLY A 321 -11.41 18.84 -17.87
N GLU A 322 -12.43 17.99 -17.75
CA GLU A 322 -13.80 18.37 -18.09
C GLU A 322 -14.38 19.35 -17.06
N VAL A 323 -14.72 20.56 -17.48
CA VAL A 323 -15.29 21.60 -16.62
C VAL A 323 -16.81 21.64 -16.75
N VAL A 324 -17.53 21.53 -15.64
CA VAL A 324 -18.99 21.65 -15.56
C VAL A 324 -19.37 22.83 -14.67
N GLN A 325 -20.00 23.84 -15.27
CA GLN A 325 -20.50 25.03 -14.57
C GLN A 325 -21.74 24.66 -13.75
N LEU A 326 -21.75 25.02 -12.47
CA LEU A 326 -22.88 24.76 -11.59
C LEU A 326 -24.01 25.75 -11.88
N ALA A 327 -25.26 25.25 -11.90
CA ALA A 327 -26.44 26.10 -12.05
C ALA A 327 -26.63 27.02 -10.84
N LYS A 328 -26.25 26.56 -9.65
CA LYS A 328 -26.26 27.32 -8.40
C LYS A 328 -24.89 27.26 -7.74
N ALA A 329 -24.21 28.41 -7.64
CA ALA A 329 -22.94 28.49 -6.94
C ALA A 329 -23.12 28.21 -5.43
N VAL A 330 -22.16 27.51 -4.83
CA VAL A 330 -22.22 27.06 -3.42
C VAL A 330 -21.32 27.94 -2.56
N GLN A 331 -21.81 28.42 -1.43
CA GLN A 331 -21.07 29.30 -0.51
C GLN A 331 -20.32 28.49 0.55
N LEU A 332 -19.11 28.93 0.91
CA LEU A 332 -18.22 28.26 1.86
C LEU A 332 -18.30 28.83 3.30
N ASP A 333 -19.39 29.52 3.63
CA ASP A 333 -19.57 30.25 4.89
C ASP A 333 -20.06 29.37 6.06
N SER A 334 -20.60 28.19 5.75
CA SER A 334 -21.16 27.23 6.71
C SER A 334 -20.16 26.11 7.06
N ALA A 335 -20.54 25.27 8.02
CA ALA A 335 -19.74 24.10 8.41
C ALA A 335 -19.51 23.16 7.21
N ALA A 336 -18.37 22.45 7.20
CA ALA A 336 -17.96 21.55 6.12
C ALA A 336 -19.08 20.62 5.63
N GLU A 337 -19.78 19.98 6.56
CA GLU A 337 -20.84 19.03 6.25
C GLU A 337 -22.05 19.66 5.53
N ILE A 338 -22.32 20.95 5.74
CA ILE A 338 -23.49 21.65 5.18
C ILE A 338 -23.20 22.03 3.73
N TRP A 339 -22.10 22.75 3.47
CA TRP A 339 -21.80 23.17 2.11
C TRP A 339 -21.42 22.00 1.21
N LEU A 340 -20.85 20.90 1.74
CA LEU A 340 -20.63 19.67 0.98
C LEU A 340 -21.95 19.01 0.54
N ALA A 341 -22.96 19.00 1.41
CA ALA A 341 -24.29 18.52 1.05
C ALA A 341 -24.97 19.45 0.02
N ASP A 342 -24.80 20.77 0.15
CA ASP A 342 -25.28 21.73 -0.86
C ASP A 342 -24.56 21.58 -2.20
N LEU A 343 -23.27 21.23 -2.20
CA LEU A 343 -22.51 20.91 -3.40
C LEU A 343 -23.05 19.66 -4.08
N GLU A 344 -23.28 18.58 -3.35
CA GLU A 344 -23.90 17.35 -3.88
C GLU A 344 -25.27 17.65 -4.52
N ASN A 345 -26.13 18.38 -3.81
CA ASN A 345 -27.45 18.78 -4.32
C ASN A 345 -27.35 19.68 -5.57
N SER A 346 -26.40 20.62 -5.58
CA SER A 346 -26.17 21.52 -6.72
C SER A 346 -25.67 20.77 -7.95
N ILE A 347 -24.78 19.80 -7.78
CA ILE A 347 -24.29 18.93 -8.87
C ILE A 347 -25.45 18.13 -9.47
N GLN A 348 -26.24 17.44 -8.64
CA GLN A 348 -27.39 16.66 -9.11
C GLN A 348 -28.42 17.52 -9.84
N PHE A 349 -28.73 18.71 -9.30
CA PHE A 349 -29.63 19.67 -9.94
C PHE A 349 -29.09 20.16 -11.29
N THR A 350 -27.81 20.51 -11.34
CA THR A 350 -27.15 20.97 -12.56
C THR A 350 -27.19 19.91 -13.66
N LEU A 351 -26.87 18.65 -13.34
CA LEU A 351 -26.91 17.55 -14.30
C LEU A 351 -28.33 17.27 -14.81
N LYS A 352 -29.34 17.38 -13.93
CA LYS A 352 -30.75 17.24 -14.31
C LYS A 352 -31.19 18.35 -15.29
N GLU A 353 -30.85 19.59 -15.02
CA GLU A 353 -31.16 20.73 -15.90
C GLU A 353 -30.42 20.65 -17.24
N LEU A 354 -29.15 20.26 -17.24
CA LEU A 354 -28.40 20.02 -18.48
C LEU A 354 -29.02 18.91 -19.33
N THR A 355 -29.54 17.85 -18.72
CA THR A 355 -30.24 16.76 -19.41
C THR A 355 -31.49 17.27 -20.14
N LYS A 356 -32.33 18.07 -19.45
CA LYS A 356 -33.54 18.67 -20.05
C LYS A 356 -33.18 19.57 -21.22
N LYS A 357 -32.24 20.49 -20.99
CA LYS A 357 -31.78 21.46 -21.98
C LYS A 357 -31.24 20.78 -23.25
N TYR A 358 -30.50 19.69 -23.11
CA TYR A 358 -30.00 18.93 -24.25
C TYR A 358 -31.12 18.32 -25.09
N ILE A 359 -32.10 17.67 -24.44
CA ILE A 359 -33.23 17.01 -25.13
C ILE A 359 -34.12 18.04 -25.83
N GLU A 360 -34.37 19.19 -25.22
CA GLU A 360 -35.10 20.31 -25.82
C GLU A 360 -34.38 20.86 -27.05
N LEU A 361 -33.06 21.10 -26.94
CA LEU A 361 -32.26 21.59 -28.07
C LEU A 361 -32.20 20.59 -29.22
N LYS A 362 -32.06 19.30 -28.92
CA LYS A 362 -32.06 18.25 -29.94
C LYS A 362 -33.39 18.16 -30.68
N THR A 363 -34.50 18.46 -30.01
CA THR A 363 -35.84 18.45 -30.62
C THR A 363 -36.11 19.72 -31.44
N THR A 364 -35.66 20.88 -30.95
CA THR A 364 -35.95 22.19 -31.55
C THR A 364 -34.94 22.64 -32.61
N ASN A 365 -33.65 22.42 -32.39
CA ASN A 365 -32.57 22.86 -33.29
C ASN A 365 -31.33 21.93 -33.25
N PRO A 366 -31.38 20.77 -33.94
CA PRO A 366 -30.30 19.78 -33.94
C PRO A 366 -28.93 20.32 -34.40
N SER A 367 -28.90 21.34 -35.27
CA SER A 367 -27.66 21.91 -35.81
C SER A 367 -26.94 22.85 -34.84
N ALA A 368 -27.62 23.33 -33.79
CA ALA A 368 -27.03 24.18 -32.75
C ALA A 368 -26.37 23.37 -31.61
N LEU A 369 -26.39 22.04 -31.70
CA LEU A 369 -25.94 21.14 -30.66
C LEU A 369 -24.42 20.99 -30.71
N ASP A 370 -23.73 21.63 -29.77
CA ASP A 370 -22.28 21.60 -29.64
C ASP A 370 -21.85 20.57 -28.57
N PRO A 371 -21.21 19.45 -28.97
CA PRO A 371 -20.72 18.43 -28.04
C PRO A 371 -19.67 18.95 -27.05
N GLY A 372 -19.01 20.09 -27.34
CA GLY A 372 -18.06 20.71 -26.42
C GLY A 372 -18.69 21.27 -25.15
N LYS A 373 -19.96 21.73 -25.22
CA LYS A 373 -20.63 22.46 -24.13
C LYS A 373 -21.27 21.57 -23.07
N PHE A 374 -21.54 20.31 -23.40
CA PHE A 374 -22.19 19.37 -22.48
C PHE A 374 -21.19 18.35 -21.95
N PRO A 375 -21.33 17.91 -20.70
CA PRO A 375 -20.44 16.90 -20.16
C PRO A 375 -20.65 15.52 -20.82
N SER A 376 -19.58 14.73 -20.90
CA SER A 376 -19.55 13.40 -21.54
C SER A 376 -20.68 12.49 -21.08
N GLN A 377 -20.91 12.47 -19.76
CA GLN A 377 -21.94 11.67 -19.10
C GLN A 377 -23.36 12.03 -19.62
N ILE A 378 -23.66 13.31 -19.75
CA ILE A 378 -24.99 13.80 -20.17
C ILE A 378 -25.19 13.59 -21.67
N LEU A 379 -24.14 13.80 -22.48
CA LEU A 379 -24.17 13.49 -23.91
C LEU A 379 -24.58 12.02 -24.14
N CYS A 380 -23.86 11.09 -23.50
CA CYS A 380 -24.15 9.66 -23.61
C CYS A 380 -25.57 9.32 -23.13
N LEU A 381 -25.99 9.86 -21.98
CA LEU A 381 -27.32 9.61 -21.42
C LEU A 381 -28.43 10.07 -22.37
N CYS A 382 -28.33 11.29 -22.90
CA CYS A 382 -29.34 11.84 -23.79
C CYS A 382 -29.37 11.15 -25.16
N GLU A 383 -28.21 10.74 -25.70
CA GLU A 383 -28.16 9.92 -26.91
C GLU A 383 -28.83 8.56 -26.70
N GLN A 384 -28.63 7.92 -25.54
CA GLN A 384 -29.30 6.66 -25.20
C GLN A 384 -30.82 6.80 -25.04
N ILE A 385 -31.30 7.89 -24.41
CA ILE A 385 -32.74 8.19 -24.34
C ILE A 385 -33.32 8.37 -25.75
N ASN A 386 -32.63 9.13 -26.60
CA ASN A 386 -33.06 9.34 -27.98
C ASN A 386 -33.08 8.03 -28.78
N PHE A 387 -32.04 7.20 -28.63
CA PHE A 387 -31.99 5.88 -29.26
C PHE A 387 -33.18 5.01 -28.84
N CYS A 388 -33.50 4.94 -27.53
CA CYS A 388 -34.65 4.18 -27.05
C CYS A 388 -35.97 4.68 -27.67
N GLN A 389 -36.20 6.00 -27.69
CA GLN A 389 -37.41 6.59 -28.26
C GLN A 389 -37.55 6.35 -29.76
N VAL A 390 -36.47 6.48 -30.52
CA VAL A 390 -36.47 6.22 -31.97
C VAL A 390 -36.65 4.73 -32.23
N CYS A 391 -35.93 3.86 -31.51
CA CYS A 391 -36.04 2.42 -31.67
C CYS A 391 -37.48 1.93 -31.41
N GLU A 392 -38.16 2.40 -30.37
CA GLU A 392 -39.55 2.01 -30.08
C GLU A 392 -40.55 2.49 -31.17
N LYS A 393 -40.32 3.68 -31.74
CA LYS A 393 -41.09 4.17 -32.90
C LYS A 393 -40.85 3.30 -34.13
N GLU A 394 -39.60 2.95 -34.41
CA GLU A 394 -39.20 2.15 -35.58
C GLU A 394 -39.61 0.66 -35.47
N ILE A 395 -39.66 0.11 -34.26
CA ILE A 395 -40.26 -1.22 -34.00
C ILE A 395 -41.76 -1.18 -34.35
N SER A 396 -42.46 -0.13 -33.92
CA SER A 396 -43.90 0.04 -34.17
C SER A 396 -44.22 0.28 -35.65
N SER A 397 -43.36 1.00 -36.37
CA SER A 397 -43.48 1.28 -37.80
C SER A 397 -42.89 0.20 -38.72
N LYS A 398 -42.20 -0.81 -38.15
CA LYS A 398 -41.47 -1.90 -38.83
C LYS A 398 -40.33 -1.45 -39.75
N ASN A 399 -39.68 -0.32 -39.45
CA ASN A 399 -38.64 0.29 -40.28
C ASN A 399 -37.23 0.30 -39.63
N LEU A 400 -36.95 -0.69 -38.78
CA LEU A 400 -35.63 -0.90 -38.14
C LEU A 400 -34.40 -0.84 -39.07
N PRO A 401 -34.45 -1.32 -40.34
CA PRO A 401 -33.29 -1.19 -41.25
C PRO A 401 -32.88 0.26 -41.53
N ASN A 402 -33.82 1.20 -41.49
CA ASN A 402 -33.54 2.62 -41.72
C ASN A 402 -32.77 3.23 -40.54
N LEU A 403 -33.17 2.89 -39.31
CA LEU A 403 -32.44 3.24 -38.09
C LEU A 403 -30.98 2.72 -38.14
N LEU A 404 -30.79 1.48 -38.59
CA LEU A 404 -29.45 0.90 -38.72
C LEU A 404 -28.58 1.68 -39.73
N ALA A 405 -29.16 2.11 -40.85
CA ALA A 405 -28.45 2.90 -41.85
C ALA A 405 -28.04 4.29 -41.29
N ASP A 406 -28.93 4.93 -40.54
CA ASP A 406 -28.66 6.22 -39.90
C ASP A 406 -27.57 6.12 -38.82
N LEU A 407 -27.63 5.10 -37.97
CA LEU A 407 -26.60 4.85 -36.96
C LEU A 407 -25.22 4.58 -37.59
N LYS A 408 -25.17 3.78 -38.66
CA LYS A 408 -23.92 3.52 -39.41
C LYS A 408 -23.37 4.79 -40.08
N LYS A 409 -24.25 5.69 -40.54
CA LYS A 409 -23.85 7.00 -41.08
C LYS A 409 -23.29 7.91 -39.99
N GLN A 410 -23.92 7.94 -38.81
CA GLN A 410 -23.42 8.68 -37.65
C GLN A 410 -22.05 8.16 -37.18
N LEU A 411 -21.86 6.84 -37.11
CA LEU A 411 -20.59 6.23 -36.75
C LEU A 411 -19.46 6.64 -37.71
N LYS A 412 -19.72 6.64 -39.03
CA LYS A 412 -18.75 7.11 -40.03
C LYS A 412 -18.40 8.60 -39.85
N SER A 413 -19.38 9.43 -39.52
CA SER A 413 -19.17 10.84 -39.22
C SER A 413 -18.24 11.02 -38.02
N TYR A 414 -18.54 10.36 -36.89
CA TYR A 414 -17.76 10.49 -35.65
C TYR A 414 -16.35 9.91 -35.75
N THR A 415 -16.16 8.80 -36.46
CA THR A 415 -14.83 8.21 -36.69
C THR A 415 -13.96 9.05 -37.64
N SER A 416 -14.58 9.86 -38.52
CA SER A 416 -13.87 10.79 -39.41
C SER A 416 -13.52 12.14 -38.76
N MET A 417 -14.19 12.50 -37.66
CA MET A 417 -14.00 13.77 -37.00
C MET A 417 -12.68 13.78 -36.20
N MET A 418 -11.84 14.78 -36.43
CA MET A 418 -10.63 15.02 -35.64
C MET A 418 -10.94 16.10 -34.57
N PRO A 419 -11.13 15.72 -33.30
CA PRO A 419 -11.45 16.67 -32.24
C PRO A 419 -10.28 17.61 -31.92
N PRO A 420 -10.52 18.90 -31.68
CA PRO A 420 -9.48 19.88 -31.38
C PRO A 420 -8.91 19.77 -29.95
N SER A 421 -9.58 19.11 -29.01
CA SER A 421 -9.14 18.96 -27.62
C SER A 421 -9.14 17.50 -27.16
N SER A 422 -8.24 17.17 -26.23
CA SER A 422 -8.14 15.84 -25.60
C SER A 422 -9.43 15.42 -24.90
N VAL A 423 -10.09 16.37 -24.22
CA VAL A 423 -11.37 16.13 -23.53
C VAL A 423 -12.46 15.76 -24.54
N LEU A 424 -12.59 16.52 -25.64
CA LEU A 424 -13.59 16.22 -26.67
C LEU A 424 -13.30 14.89 -27.35
N GLN A 425 -12.03 14.52 -27.49
CA GLN A 425 -11.64 13.21 -28.01
C GLN A 425 -12.13 12.06 -27.14
N LEU A 426 -11.96 12.18 -25.82
CA LEU A 426 -12.45 11.19 -24.88
C LEU A 426 -13.99 11.11 -24.90
N LYS A 427 -14.68 12.27 -25.01
CA LYS A 427 -16.14 12.33 -25.19
C LYS A 427 -16.60 11.57 -26.45
N LEU A 428 -15.95 11.86 -27.58
CA LEU A 428 -16.24 11.21 -28.86
C LEU A 428 -16.01 9.70 -28.77
N LYS A 429 -14.91 9.26 -28.15
CA LYS A 429 -14.62 7.84 -27.95
C LYS A 429 -15.72 7.15 -27.13
N ALA A 430 -16.21 7.80 -26.07
CA ALA A 430 -17.32 7.26 -25.26
C ALA A 430 -18.63 7.14 -26.07
N LEU A 431 -18.97 8.16 -26.87
CA LEU A 431 -20.13 8.15 -27.76
C LEU A 431 -20.04 7.09 -28.86
N ILE A 432 -18.84 6.90 -29.44
CA ILE A 432 -18.61 5.87 -30.46
C ILE A 432 -18.86 4.46 -29.89
N LEU A 433 -18.41 4.19 -28.65
CA LEU A 433 -18.65 2.90 -28.00
C LEU A 433 -20.15 2.64 -27.79
N ASP A 434 -20.91 3.65 -27.37
CA ASP A 434 -22.37 3.55 -27.24
C ASP A 434 -23.05 3.31 -28.59
N LEU A 435 -22.60 4.00 -29.65
CA LEU A 435 -23.16 3.82 -31.00
C LEU A 435 -22.89 2.42 -31.56
N ILE A 436 -21.69 1.87 -31.34
CA ILE A 436 -21.37 0.50 -31.76
C ILE A 436 -22.30 -0.49 -31.05
N HIS A 437 -22.53 -0.31 -29.75
CA HIS A 437 -23.51 -1.13 -29.02
C HIS A 437 -24.94 -0.97 -29.55
N ASN A 438 -25.38 0.26 -29.84
CA ASN A 438 -26.71 0.52 -30.39
C ASN A 438 -26.89 -0.11 -31.78
N ILE A 439 -25.84 -0.12 -32.61
CA ILE A 439 -25.82 -0.81 -33.90
C ILE A 439 -25.98 -2.32 -33.69
N ASP A 440 -25.21 -2.92 -32.79
CA ASP A 440 -25.28 -4.35 -32.49
C ASP A 440 -26.67 -4.75 -31.98
N VAL A 441 -27.27 -3.95 -31.09
CA VAL A 441 -28.65 -4.16 -30.62
C VAL A 441 -29.65 -4.07 -31.78
N SER A 442 -29.52 -3.05 -32.64
CA SER A 442 -30.41 -2.89 -33.79
C SER A 442 -30.30 -4.08 -34.76
N GLU A 443 -29.10 -4.59 -35.01
CA GLU A 443 -28.90 -5.78 -35.84
C GLU A 443 -29.50 -7.05 -35.21
N GLN A 444 -29.40 -7.20 -33.89
CA GLN A 444 -30.05 -8.31 -33.17
C GLN A 444 -31.57 -8.24 -33.26
N LEU A 445 -32.16 -7.05 -33.12
CA LEU A 445 -33.61 -6.85 -33.23
C LEU A 445 -34.14 -7.14 -34.64
N ILE A 446 -33.38 -6.75 -35.67
CA ILE A 446 -33.69 -7.06 -37.08
C ILE A 446 -33.61 -8.57 -37.32
N LYS A 447 -32.53 -9.23 -36.88
CA LYS A 447 -32.38 -10.70 -37.00
C LYS A 447 -33.51 -11.45 -36.30
N ALA A 448 -33.99 -10.93 -35.17
CA ALA A 448 -35.10 -11.50 -34.42
C ALA A 448 -36.50 -11.14 -34.96
N ASN A 449 -36.60 -10.34 -36.04
CA ASN A 449 -37.87 -9.84 -36.61
C ASN A 449 -38.82 -9.26 -35.54
N THR A 450 -38.29 -8.38 -34.69
CA THR A 450 -39.05 -7.81 -33.57
C THR A 450 -40.13 -6.86 -34.07
N THR A 451 -41.40 -7.17 -33.76
CA THR A 451 -42.58 -6.38 -34.19
C THR A 451 -43.28 -5.63 -33.06
N SER A 452 -42.98 -5.96 -31.80
CA SER A 452 -43.58 -5.34 -30.61
C SER A 452 -42.52 -4.83 -29.65
N VAL A 453 -42.80 -3.68 -29.03
CA VAL A 453 -42.01 -3.09 -27.95
C VAL A 453 -42.00 -4.00 -26.70
N GLU A 454 -43.00 -4.87 -26.55
CA GLU A 454 -43.05 -5.83 -25.44
C GLU A 454 -42.23 -7.10 -25.71
N SER A 455 -41.57 -7.21 -26.86
CA SER A 455 -40.74 -8.38 -27.16
C SER A 455 -39.60 -8.54 -26.15
N TRP A 456 -39.29 -9.80 -25.84
CA TRP A 456 -38.16 -10.12 -24.97
C TRP A 456 -36.83 -9.54 -25.47
N HIS A 457 -36.59 -9.54 -26.79
CA HIS A 457 -35.34 -9.04 -27.37
C HIS A 457 -35.11 -7.54 -27.09
N TRP A 458 -36.19 -6.73 -27.03
CA TRP A 458 -36.11 -5.33 -26.61
C TRP A 458 -36.12 -5.19 -25.09
N GLN A 459 -37.01 -5.89 -24.39
CA GLN A 459 -37.12 -5.80 -22.93
C GLN A 459 -35.84 -6.24 -22.20
N LYS A 460 -35.07 -7.16 -22.78
CA LYS A 460 -33.75 -7.58 -22.27
C LYS A 460 -32.75 -6.43 -22.21
N GLN A 461 -32.86 -5.44 -23.10
CA GLN A 461 -31.91 -4.32 -23.18
C GLN A 461 -32.12 -3.31 -22.06
N LEU A 462 -31.06 -2.56 -21.75
CA LEU A 462 -31.13 -1.44 -20.80
C LEU A 462 -31.75 -0.22 -21.52
N ARG A 463 -32.89 0.24 -21.03
CA ARG A 463 -33.71 1.26 -21.69
C ARG A 463 -33.81 2.51 -20.83
N PHE A 464 -33.72 3.68 -21.46
CA PHE A 464 -33.70 4.97 -20.78
C PHE A 464 -34.90 5.81 -21.21
N TYR A 465 -35.62 6.34 -20.22
CA TYR A 465 -36.81 7.16 -20.44
C TYR A 465 -36.71 8.44 -19.62
N ILE A 466 -37.20 9.54 -20.16
CA ILE A 466 -37.32 10.80 -19.43
C ILE A 466 -38.80 11.10 -19.15
N SER A 467 -39.13 11.41 -17.90
CA SER A 467 -40.45 11.90 -17.52
C SER A 467 -40.57 13.41 -17.77
N SER A 468 -41.79 13.94 -17.84
CA SER A 468 -42.06 15.39 -17.98
C SER A 468 -41.36 16.25 -16.92
N ASN A 469 -41.14 15.70 -15.73
CA ASN A 469 -40.47 16.37 -14.61
C ASN A 469 -38.93 16.42 -14.78
N GLY A 470 -38.41 15.90 -15.89
CA GLY A 470 -36.99 15.75 -16.23
C GLY A 470 -36.24 14.70 -15.43
N THR A 471 -36.94 13.85 -14.67
CA THR A 471 -36.35 12.69 -14.01
C THR A 471 -36.17 11.58 -15.03
N VAL A 472 -34.96 11.04 -15.14
CA VAL A 472 -34.65 9.90 -16.01
C VAL A 472 -34.87 8.60 -15.24
N THR A 473 -35.57 7.68 -15.89
CA THR A 473 -35.86 6.34 -15.42
C THR A 473 -35.15 5.33 -16.31
N VAL A 474 -34.38 4.44 -15.69
CA VAL A 474 -33.70 3.33 -16.35
C VAL A 474 -34.52 2.05 -16.13
N LYS A 475 -34.80 1.30 -17.20
CA LYS A 475 -35.55 0.04 -17.13
C LYS A 475 -34.76 -1.09 -17.77
N MET A 476 -34.77 -2.27 -17.13
CA MET A 476 -34.22 -3.50 -17.70
C MET A 476 -35.12 -4.66 -17.34
N ALA A 477 -35.66 -5.35 -18.35
CA ALA A 477 -36.79 -6.25 -18.19
C ALA A 477 -37.91 -5.59 -17.36
N ASN A 478 -38.24 -6.16 -16.20
CA ASN A 478 -39.27 -5.67 -15.28
C ASN A 478 -38.72 -4.70 -14.20
N ALA A 479 -37.40 -4.58 -14.08
CA ALA A 479 -36.78 -3.73 -13.08
C ALA A 479 -36.77 -2.27 -13.54
N GLN A 480 -37.09 -1.36 -12.62
CA GLN A 480 -37.13 0.08 -12.85
C GLN A 480 -36.31 0.80 -11.78
N PHE A 481 -35.46 1.74 -12.22
CA PHE A 481 -34.60 2.54 -11.34
C PHE A 481 -34.65 4.00 -11.75
N GLU A 482 -34.62 4.89 -10.76
CA GLU A 482 -34.37 6.31 -11.01
C GLU A 482 -32.87 6.56 -11.18
N TYR A 483 -32.52 7.37 -12.18
CA TYR A 483 -31.14 7.83 -12.38
C TYR A 483 -30.75 8.78 -11.25
N SER A 484 -29.61 8.54 -10.60
CA SER A 484 -29.26 9.28 -9.37
C SER A 484 -28.48 10.59 -9.60
N TYR A 485 -28.08 10.88 -10.85
CA TYR A 485 -27.37 12.11 -11.23
C TYR A 485 -26.09 12.38 -10.42
N GLU A 486 -25.36 11.34 -10.00
CA GLU A 486 -23.99 11.50 -9.49
C GLU A 486 -23.06 11.85 -10.65
N TYR A 487 -22.21 12.87 -10.48
CA TYR A 487 -21.20 13.20 -11.48
C TYR A 487 -20.06 12.17 -11.48
N GLN A 488 -19.81 11.57 -12.63
CA GLN A 488 -18.82 10.49 -12.78
C GLN A 488 -17.53 10.96 -13.44
N GLY A 489 -17.53 12.14 -14.08
CA GLY A 489 -16.43 12.57 -14.94
C GLY A 489 -16.39 11.77 -16.25
N ASN A 490 -15.27 11.83 -16.97
CA ASN A 490 -15.13 11.21 -18.27
C ASN A 490 -14.50 9.81 -18.18
N VAL A 491 -15.21 8.89 -17.52
CA VAL A 491 -14.73 7.54 -17.26
C VAL A 491 -14.70 6.71 -18.55
N SER A 492 -13.63 5.92 -18.73
CA SER A 492 -13.55 4.99 -19.85
C SER A 492 -14.65 3.92 -19.75
N LYS A 493 -15.54 3.87 -20.74
CA LYS A 493 -16.61 2.87 -20.79
C LYS A 493 -16.07 1.45 -21.03
N LEU A 494 -16.71 0.48 -20.38
CA LEU A 494 -16.51 -0.94 -20.65
C LEU A 494 -17.18 -1.29 -21.98
N VAL A 495 -16.52 -2.11 -22.80
CA VAL A 495 -17.11 -2.61 -24.04
C VAL A 495 -18.27 -3.55 -23.73
N HIS A 496 -19.43 -3.30 -24.32
CA HIS A 496 -20.58 -4.20 -24.21
C HIS A 496 -20.31 -5.52 -24.94
N SER A 497 -20.47 -6.61 -24.21
CA SER A 497 -20.42 -7.99 -24.66
C SER A 497 -21.68 -8.76 -24.19
N PRO A 498 -21.99 -9.93 -24.79
CA PRO A 498 -23.08 -10.78 -24.31
C PRO A 498 -22.95 -11.19 -22.83
N LEU A 499 -21.72 -11.30 -22.32
CA LEU A 499 -21.45 -11.61 -20.91
C LEU A 499 -21.86 -10.46 -19.99
N THR A 500 -21.52 -9.22 -20.36
CA THR A 500 -21.97 -8.02 -19.65
C THR A 500 -23.48 -7.85 -19.68
N ASP A 501 -24.15 -8.14 -20.81
CA ASP A 501 -25.62 -8.06 -20.87
C ASP A 501 -26.28 -9.04 -19.89
N LYS A 502 -25.74 -10.26 -19.79
CA LYS A 502 -26.19 -11.26 -18.82
C LYS A 502 -25.94 -10.77 -17.39
N CYS A 503 -24.76 -10.21 -17.13
CA CYS A 503 -24.40 -9.65 -15.83
C CYS A 503 -25.37 -8.52 -15.43
N PHE A 504 -25.57 -7.53 -16.30
CA PHE A 504 -26.47 -6.39 -16.06
C PHE A 504 -27.91 -6.84 -15.84
N LEU A 505 -28.41 -7.77 -16.65
CA LEU A 505 -29.75 -8.33 -16.46
C LEU A 505 -29.89 -8.97 -15.07
N THR A 506 -28.96 -9.84 -14.68
CA THR A 506 -29.03 -10.50 -13.37
C THR A 506 -28.83 -9.56 -12.19
N LEU A 507 -27.94 -8.57 -12.29
CA LEU A 507 -27.71 -7.56 -11.25
C LEU A 507 -28.91 -6.66 -11.07
N THR A 508 -29.50 -6.15 -12.16
CA THR A 508 -30.70 -5.31 -12.09
C THR A 508 -31.87 -6.07 -11.47
N GLN A 509 -32.09 -7.33 -11.83
CA GLN A 509 -33.11 -8.15 -11.17
C GLN A 509 -32.81 -8.33 -9.67
N ALA A 510 -31.56 -8.65 -9.29
CA ALA A 510 -31.18 -8.82 -7.89
C ALA A 510 -31.44 -7.55 -7.07
N ILE A 511 -31.02 -6.38 -7.58
CA ILE A 511 -31.24 -5.08 -6.92
C ILE A 511 -32.73 -4.80 -6.76
N SER A 512 -33.55 -5.06 -7.80
CA SER A 512 -35.00 -4.86 -7.72
C SER A 512 -35.68 -5.76 -6.69
N MET A 513 -35.11 -6.93 -6.41
CA MET A 513 -35.57 -7.88 -5.38
C MET A 513 -34.98 -7.58 -3.98
N GLY A 514 -34.22 -6.49 -3.81
CA GLY A 514 -33.51 -6.18 -2.57
C GLY A 514 -32.48 -7.26 -2.18
N LEU A 515 -31.95 -7.99 -3.16
CA LEU A 515 -30.88 -8.97 -3.01
C LEU A 515 -29.53 -8.37 -3.42
N GLY A 516 -28.44 -8.93 -2.90
CA GLY A 516 -27.11 -8.58 -3.37
C GLY A 516 -26.74 -9.27 -4.68
N GLY A 517 -25.79 -8.71 -5.42
CA GLY A 517 -25.20 -9.34 -6.61
C GLY A 517 -23.89 -10.07 -6.31
N ASN A 518 -23.68 -11.27 -6.85
CA ASN A 518 -22.41 -12.00 -6.74
C ASN A 518 -21.86 -12.41 -8.11
N PRO A 519 -21.16 -11.51 -8.83
CA PRO A 519 -20.33 -11.88 -9.96
C PRO A 519 -19.11 -12.69 -9.51
N PHE A 520 -19.04 -13.94 -9.93
CA PHE A 520 -17.93 -14.85 -9.63
C PHE A 520 -17.30 -15.39 -10.90
N GLY A 521 -15.99 -15.63 -10.87
CA GLY A 521 -15.24 -16.13 -12.03
C GLY A 521 -13.73 -15.89 -11.92
N PRO A 522 -12.92 -16.39 -12.88
CA PRO A 522 -11.47 -16.25 -12.87
C PRO A 522 -10.98 -14.79 -12.76
N ALA A 523 -9.73 -14.60 -12.37
CA ALA A 523 -9.13 -13.27 -12.35
C ALA A 523 -9.10 -12.65 -13.77
N GLY A 524 -9.28 -11.34 -13.87
CA GLY A 524 -9.20 -10.63 -15.16
C GLY A 524 -10.44 -10.72 -16.07
N THR A 525 -11.54 -11.34 -15.63
CA THR A 525 -12.80 -11.42 -16.41
C THR A 525 -13.69 -10.17 -16.34
N GLY A 526 -13.22 -9.08 -15.71
CA GLY A 526 -13.96 -7.81 -15.66
C GLY A 526 -15.15 -7.78 -14.67
N LYS A 527 -15.12 -8.61 -13.62
CA LYS A 527 -16.20 -8.70 -12.61
C LYS A 527 -16.48 -7.36 -11.92
N THR A 528 -15.45 -6.78 -11.31
CA THR A 528 -15.50 -5.51 -10.59
C THR A 528 -15.84 -4.35 -11.54
N GLU A 529 -15.28 -4.38 -12.75
CA GLU A 529 -15.57 -3.38 -13.79
C GLU A 529 -17.02 -3.43 -14.30
N SER A 530 -17.62 -4.62 -14.37
CA SER A 530 -19.03 -4.76 -14.77
C SER A 530 -19.95 -4.13 -13.73
N VAL A 531 -19.69 -4.34 -12.43
CA VAL A 531 -20.47 -3.73 -11.35
C VAL A 531 -20.33 -2.19 -11.39
N LYS A 532 -19.11 -1.69 -11.55
CA LYS A 532 -18.84 -0.24 -11.71
C LYS A 532 -19.56 0.34 -12.93
N ALA A 533 -19.45 -0.31 -14.08
CA ALA A 533 -20.09 0.14 -15.32
C ALA A 533 -21.62 0.22 -15.18
N LEU A 534 -22.26 -0.77 -14.52
CA LEU A 534 -23.69 -0.72 -14.27
C LEU A 534 -24.07 0.44 -13.34
N ALA A 535 -23.32 0.64 -12.25
CA ALA A 535 -23.56 1.76 -11.33
C ALA A 535 -23.46 3.10 -12.07
N TYR A 536 -22.48 3.23 -12.98
CA TYR A 536 -22.33 4.41 -13.82
C TYR A 536 -23.51 4.64 -14.76
N LEU A 537 -24.01 3.57 -15.41
CA LEU A 537 -25.22 3.64 -16.23
C LEU A 537 -26.49 3.99 -15.43
N LEU A 538 -26.53 3.68 -14.13
CA LEU A 538 -27.61 4.08 -13.22
C LEU A 538 -27.41 5.49 -12.61
N GLY A 539 -26.27 6.13 -12.86
CA GLY A 539 -25.95 7.44 -12.28
C GLY A 539 -25.67 7.38 -10.78
N ARG A 540 -25.34 6.21 -10.23
CA ARG A 540 -25.19 5.97 -8.79
C ARG A 540 -23.73 6.08 -8.34
N PRO A 541 -23.46 6.57 -7.12
CA PRO A 541 -22.13 6.51 -6.55
C PRO A 541 -21.73 5.05 -6.30
N VAL A 542 -20.52 4.68 -6.72
CA VAL A 542 -19.96 3.33 -6.57
C VAL A 542 -18.67 3.37 -5.76
N LEU A 543 -18.58 2.50 -4.76
CA LEU A 543 -17.40 2.36 -3.92
C LEU A 543 -16.90 0.93 -4.00
N VAL A 544 -15.61 0.77 -4.33
CA VAL A 544 -14.95 -0.53 -4.42
C VAL A 544 -14.06 -0.71 -3.21
N PHE A 545 -14.32 -1.75 -2.42
CA PHE A 545 -13.52 -2.13 -1.25
C PHE A 545 -12.78 -3.41 -1.56
N ASN A 546 -11.46 -3.40 -1.40
CA ASN A 546 -10.67 -4.63 -1.45
C ASN A 546 -10.75 -5.32 -0.09
N CYS A 547 -11.20 -6.58 -0.04
CA CYS A 547 -11.31 -7.34 1.18
C CYS A 547 -10.01 -8.10 1.49
N ASP A 548 -9.48 -7.89 2.68
CA ASP A 548 -8.30 -8.58 3.21
C ASP A 548 -8.59 -9.12 4.63
N GLU A 549 -7.77 -10.07 5.11
CA GLU A 549 -7.94 -10.73 6.42
C GLU A 549 -7.92 -9.77 7.61
N ALA A 550 -7.36 -8.56 7.45
CA ALA A 550 -7.24 -7.56 8.51
C ALA A 550 -8.54 -6.77 8.78
N ILE A 551 -9.58 -6.92 7.95
CA ILE A 551 -10.82 -6.16 8.09
C ILE A 551 -11.69 -6.75 9.20
N ASP A 552 -12.09 -5.91 10.16
CA ASP A 552 -12.95 -6.31 11.27
C ASP A 552 -14.45 -6.07 10.99
N VAL A 553 -15.30 -6.72 11.79
CA VAL A 553 -16.78 -6.63 11.69
C VAL A 553 -17.25 -5.19 11.88
N LYS A 554 -16.62 -4.42 12.77
CA LYS A 554 -17.03 -3.04 13.07
C LYS A 554 -16.76 -2.11 11.90
N SER A 555 -15.61 -2.23 11.22
CA SER A 555 -15.31 -1.44 10.04
C SER A 555 -16.27 -1.74 8.89
N LEU A 556 -16.56 -3.02 8.62
CA LEU A 556 -17.54 -3.39 7.58
C LEU A 556 -18.94 -2.88 7.89
N ALA A 557 -19.37 -2.99 9.15
CA ALA A 557 -20.67 -2.50 9.55
C ALA A 557 -20.76 -0.96 9.48
N ARG A 558 -19.68 -0.24 9.82
CA ARG A 558 -19.56 1.21 9.59
C ARG A 558 -19.67 1.54 8.09
N ILE A 559 -19.02 0.77 7.22
CA ILE A 559 -19.12 0.94 5.76
C ILE A 559 -20.56 0.71 5.29
N PHE A 560 -21.25 -0.32 5.78
CA PHE A 560 -22.65 -0.56 5.42
C PHE A 560 -23.57 0.58 5.84
N VAL A 561 -23.39 1.15 7.03
CA VAL A 561 -24.14 2.34 7.46
C VAL A 561 -23.93 3.49 6.47
N GLY A 562 -22.68 3.77 6.09
CA GLY A 562 -22.36 4.77 5.07
C GLY A 562 -23.03 4.48 3.73
N LEU A 563 -22.94 3.25 3.22
CA LEU A 563 -23.50 2.85 1.92
C LEU A 563 -25.02 3.03 1.88
N VAL A 564 -25.70 2.59 2.95
CA VAL A 564 -27.15 2.61 3.06
C VAL A 564 -27.69 4.04 3.20
N LYS A 565 -27.01 4.92 3.95
CA LYS A 565 -27.39 6.34 4.05
C LYS A 565 -27.10 7.12 2.77
N CYS A 566 -26.01 6.81 2.08
CA CYS A 566 -25.66 7.46 0.81
C CYS A 566 -26.52 7.01 -0.38
N GLY A 567 -27.23 5.88 -0.28
CA GLY A 567 -27.86 5.25 -1.45
C GLY A 567 -26.83 4.75 -2.47
N ALA A 568 -25.62 4.42 -2.00
CA ALA A 568 -24.50 4.04 -2.86
C ALA A 568 -24.49 2.54 -3.18
N MET A 569 -23.81 2.21 -4.27
CA MET A 569 -23.53 0.83 -4.66
C MET A 569 -22.15 0.42 -4.15
N GLY A 570 -22.10 -0.49 -3.17
CA GLY A 570 -20.86 -1.04 -2.64
C GLY A 570 -20.45 -2.30 -3.38
N CYS A 571 -19.24 -2.35 -3.92
CA CYS A 571 -18.63 -3.54 -4.51
C CYS A 571 -17.47 -4.01 -3.64
N PHE A 572 -17.60 -5.18 -3.03
CA PHE A 572 -16.56 -5.78 -2.20
C PHE A 572 -15.79 -6.81 -3.01
N ASP A 573 -14.55 -6.48 -3.38
CA ASP A 573 -13.68 -7.32 -4.17
C ASP A 573 -12.90 -8.31 -3.30
N GLU A 574 -12.69 -9.51 -3.83
CA GLU A 574 -12.07 -10.63 -3.12
C GLU A 574 -12.73 -10.94 -1.76
N PHE A 575 -14.06 -10.85 -1.69
CA PHE A 575 -14.83 -11.01 -0.44
C PHE A 575 -14.55 -12.33 0.30
N ASN A 576 -14.08 -13.36 -0.40
CA ASN A 576 -13.68 -14.65 0.17
C ASN A 576 -12.29 -14.68 0.84
N ARG A 577 -11.61 -13.53 0.97
CA ARG A 577 -10.42 -13.37 1.82
C ARG A 577 -10.72 -12.96 3.25
N LEU A 578 -11.97 -12.60 3.55
CA LEU A 578 -12.40 -12.33 4.92
C LEU A 578 -12.41 -13.63 5.74
N ASP A 579 -12.19 -13.51 7.03
CA ASP A 579 -12.26 -14.64 7.96
C ASP A 579 -13.70 -15.15 8.12
N LYS A 580 -13.86 -16.45 8.43
CA LYS A 580 -15.16 -17.13 8.53
C LYS A 580 -16.05 -16.48 9.59
N ASP A 581 -15.45 -16.09 10.71
CA ASP A 581 -16.15 -15.45 11.83
C ASP A 581 -16.69 -14.08 11.41
N VAL A 582 -15.90 -13.32 10.64
CA VAL A 582 -16.31 -12.02 10.09
C VAL A 582 -17.43 -12.21 9.07
N LEU A 583 -17.29 -13.17 8.15
CA LEU A 583 -18.32 -13.49 7.15
C LEU A 583 -19.66 -13.86 7.79
N SER A 584 -19.63 -14.65 8.87
CA SER A 584 -20.84 -15.05 9.61
C SER A 584 -21.49 -13.88 10.36
N ALA A 585 -20.71 -12.99 10.97
CA ALA A 585 -21.25 -11.80 11.63
C ALA A 585 -21.86 -10.82 10.60
N VAL A 586 -21.18 -10.64 9.48
CA VAL A 586 -21.59 -9.74 8.39
C VAL A 586 -22.87 -10.24 7.69
N SER A 587 -23.07 -11.55 7.55
CA SER A 587 -24.29 -12.08 6.92
C SER A 587 -25.56 -11.64 7.65
N SER A 588 -25.52 -11.59 8.98
CA SER A 588 -26.65 -11.10 9.79
C SER A 588 -26.94 -9.61 9.51
N GLN A 589 -25.91 -8.78 9.35
CA GLN A 589 -26.07 -7.36 9.05
C GLN A 589 -26.65 -7.14 7.64
N ILE A 590 -26.16 -7.89 6.65
CA ILE A 590 -26.65 -7.81 5.27
C ILE A 590 -28.12 -8.25 5.21
N GLN A 591 -28.51 -9.30 5.92
CA GLN A 591 -29.90 -9.78 5.94
C GLN A 591 -30.87 -8.71 6.49
N ILE A 592 -30.47 -7.99 7.54
CA ILE A 592 -31.24 -6.88 8.12
C ILE A 592 -31.42 -5.76 7.08
N ILE A 593 -30.36 -5.39 6.35
CA ILE A 593 -30.41 -4.38 5.28
C ILE A 593 -31.33 -4.84 4.14
N GLN A 594 -31.19 -6.08 3.67
CA GLN A 594 -32.00 -6.62 2.59
C GLN A 594 -33.49 -6.69 2.95
N HIS A 595 -33.81 -7.10 4.18
CA HIS A 595 -35.18 -7.09 4.67
C HIS A 595 -35.77 -5.68 4.59
N ALA A 596 -35.03 -4.66 5.04
CA ALA A 596 -35.48 -3.29 4.99
C ALA A 596 -35.63 -2.75 3.55
N LEU A 597 -34.73 -3.11 2.64
CA LEU A 597 -34.83 -2.76 1.21
C LEU A 597 -36.05 -3.43 0.53
N ARG A 598 -36.33 -4.71 0.83
CA ARG A 598 -37.46 -5.45 0.25
C ARG A 598 -38.82 -4.90 0.70
N HIS A 599 -38.93 -4.56 1.98
CA HIS A 599 -40.17 -4.04 2.56
C HIS A 599 -40.28 -2.51 2.48
N GLN A 600 -39.32 -1.84 1.84
CA GLN A 600 -39.25 -0.38 1.72
C GLN A 600 -39.40 0.32 3.07
N LEU A 601 -38.71 -0.19 4.10
CA LEU A 601 -38.67 0.42 5.43
C LEU A 601 -37.80 1.69 5.41
N LYS A 602 -38.26 2.75 6.07
CA LYS A 602 -37.52 4.03 6.15
C LYS A 602 -36.26 3.92 7.00
N ASP A 603 -36.33 3.16 8.09
CA ASP A 603 -35.27 3.06 9.08
C ASP A 603 -34.95 1.59 9.39
N VAL A 604 -33.70 1.33 9.77
CA VAL A 604 -33.23 0.03 10.24
C VAL A 604 -32.34 0.18 11.47
N GLN A 605 -32.31 -0.85 12.31
CA GLN A 605 -31.37 -0.93 13.43
C GLN A 605 -30.15 -1.74 13.01
N LEU A 606 -29.00 -1.07 12.84
CA LEU A 606 -27.70 -1.68 12.55
C LEU A 606 -26.74 -1.36 13.69
N LEU A 607 -26.01 -2.35 14.23
CA LEU A 607 -25.09 -2.14 15.37
C LEU A 607 -25.70 -1.40 16.59
N ASN A 608 -27.00 -1.57 16.85
CA ASN A 608 -27.76 -0.83 17.87
C ASN A 608 -27.92 0.68 17.61
N THR A 609 -27.64 1.17 16.40
CA THR A 609 -27.98 2.52 15.96
C THR A 609 -29.13 2.48 14.98
N LYS A 610 -30.03 3.47 15.08
CA LYS A 610 -31.13 3.65 14.13
C LYS A 610 -30.60 4.43 12.92
N VAL A 611 -30.73 3.85 11.73
CA VAL A 611 -30.15 4.38 10.49
C VAL A 611 -31.25 4.52 9.44
N GLU A 612 -31.37 5.72 8.88
CA GLU A 612 -32.24 6.00 7.71
C GLU A 612 -31.68 5.33 6.45
N ILE A 613 -32.53 4.69 5.68
CA ILE A 613 -32.13 3.91 4.49
C ILE A 613 -32.55 4.61 3.21
N ASP A 614 -31.61 4.81 2.30
CA ASP A 614 -31.92 5.08 0.90
C ASP A 614 -32.11 3.76 0.14
N HIS A 615 -33.30 3.58 -0.45
CA HIS A 615 -33.67 2.40 -1.24
C HIS A 615 -32.84 2.19 -2.52
N LYS A 616 -32.03 3.18 -2.92
CA LYS A 616 -31.07 3.07 -4.03
C LYS A 616 -29.79 2.32 -3.65
N ALA A 617 -29.56 2.08 -2.36
CA ALA A 617 -28.40 1.33 -1.89
C ALA A 617 -28.39 -0.10 -2.43
N ALA A 618 -27.19 -0.59 -2.79
CA ALA A 618 -27.02 -1.95 -3.27
C ALA A 618 -25.66 -2.51 -2.83
N ILE A 619 -25.64 -3.81 -2.49
CA ILE A 619 -24.43 -4.52 -2.05
C ILE A 619 -24.10 -5.58 -3.10
N CYS A 620 -22.89 -5.51 -3.65
CA CYS A 620 -22.36 -6.52 -4.56
C CYS A 620 -21.03 -7.05 -4.04
N ILE A 621 -20.82 -8.35 -4.20
CA ILE A 621 -19.56 -9.01 -3.84
C ILE A 621 -18.96 -9.63 -5.11
N THR A 622 -17.64 -9.56 -5.27
CA THR A 622 -16.95 -10.26 -6.36
C THR A 622 -16.04 -11.32 -5.79
N LEU A 623 -16.15 -12.52 -6.37
CA LEU A 623 -15.42 -13.69 -5.91
C LEU A 623 -14.57 -14.26 -7.02
N ASN A 624 -13.34 -14.61 -6.67
CA ASN A 624 -12.56 -15.52 -7.48
C ASN A 624 -12.74 -16.94 -6.91
N PRO A 625 -12.92 -17.96 -7.75
CA PRO A 625 -13.18 -19.33 -7.28
C PRO A 625 -12.04 -19.85 -6.41
N ALA A 626 -12.39 -20.58 -5.34
CA ALA A 626 -11.45 -21.29 -4.46
C ALA A 626 -11.02 -22.60 -5.15
N GLY A 627 -9.97 -22.55 -5.97
CA GLY A 627 -9.40 -23.73 -6.65
C GLY A 627 -7.89 -23.81 -6.46
N HIS A 628 -7.29 -24.96 -6.79
CA HIS A 628 -5.88 -25.33 -6.50
C HIS A 628 -4.77 -24.34 -6.94
N GLY A 629 -5.07 -23.34 -7.79
CA GLY A 629 -4.13 -22.29 -8.21
C GLY A 629 -4.27 -20.95 -7.47
N TYR A 630 -5.28 -20.78 -6.61
CA TYR A 630 -5.60 -19.53 -5.93
C TYR A 630 -5.70 -19.77 -4.41
N GLY A 631 -4.55 -19.92 -3.74
CA GLY A 631 -4.46 -20.12 -2.29
C GLY A 631 -5.01 -18.94 -1.46
N GLY A 632 -5.34 -19.20 -0.19
CA GLY A 632 -5.78 -18.17 0.77
C GLY A 632 -7.23 -17.70 0.60
N ARG A 633 -8.11 -18.51 -0.01
CA ARG A 633 -9.52 -18.16 -0.25
C ARG A 633 -10.44 -19.15 0.45
N GLN A 634 -11.39 -18.62 1.21
CA GLN A 634 -12.35 -19.42 1.96
C GLN A 634 -13.62 -19.69 1.14
N GLU A 635 -14.29 -20.81 1.40
CA GLU A 635 -15.64 -21.01 0.87
C GLU A 635 -16.64 -20.17 1.64
N LEU A 636 -17.56 -19.51 0.92
CA LEU A 636 -18.61 -18.73 1.58
C LEU A 636 -19.61 -19.67 2.30
N PRO A 637 -20.05 -19.29 3.51
CA PRO A 637 -21.15 -19.98 4.20
C PRO A 637 -22.42 -20.00 3.34
N ASP A 638 -23.20 -21.08 3.41
CA ASP A 638 -24.40 -21.23 2.57
C ASP A 638 -25.48 -20.21 2.87
N ASN A 639 -25.63 -19.81 4.14
CA ASN A 639 -26.52 -18.72 4.55
C ASN A 639 -26.19 -17.41 3.84
N LEU A 640 -24.90 -17.11 3.69
CA LEU A 640 -24.43 -15.91 3.00
C LEU A 640 -24.64 -16.04 1.49
N LYS A 641 -24.40 -17.22 0.89
CA LYS A 641 -24.68 -17.44 -0.54
C LYS A 641 -26.13 -17.14 -0.91
N GLN A 642 -27.09 -17.47 -0.03
CA GLN A 642 -28.51 -17.19 -0.27
C GLN A 642 -28.87 -15.70 -0.30
N LEU A 643 -28.07 -14.84 0.34
CA LEU A 643 -28.27 -13.38 0.33
C LEU A 643 -27.89 -12.77 -1.03
N PHE A 644 -27.15 -13.50 -1.88
CA PHE A 644 -26.64 -12.98 -3.14
C PHE A 644 -27.12 -13.79 -4.35
N ARG A 645 -27.45 -13.11 -5.44
CA ARG A 645 -27.72 -13.77 -6.72
C ARG A 645 -26.39 -14.08 -7.42
N PRO A 646 -26.05 -15.36 -7.68
CA PRO A 646 -24.79 -15.72 -8.32
C PRO A 646 -24.81 -15.42 -9.82
N ILE A 647 -23.70 -14.90 -10.35
CA ILE A 647 -23.53 -14.52 -11.75
C ILE A 647 -22.18 -15.08 -12.22
N ALA A 648 -22.23 -16.08 -13.09
CA ALA A 648 -21.03 -16.69 -13.65
C ALA A 648 -20.41 -15.76 -14.71
N MET A 649 -19.29 -15.14 -14.36
CA MET A 649 -18.45 -14.34 -15.23
C MET A 649 -17.34 -15.23 -15.80
N THR A 650 -17.70 -15.97 -16.85
CA THR A 650 -16.78 -16.84 -17.62
C THR A 650 -15.76 -16.01 -18.40
N GLU A 651 -14.94 -16.68 -19.22
CA GLU A 651 -13.99 -16.00 -20.09
C GLU A 651 -14.73 -15.08 -21.10
N PRO A 652 -14.40 -13.78 -21.16
CA PRO A 652 -15.00 -12.84 -22.09
C PRO A 652 -14.48 -13.05 -23.52
N ASP A 653 -15.29 -12.69 -24.51
CA ASP A 653 -14.86 -12.72 -25.91
C ASP A 653 -13.85 -11.60 -26.19
N SER A 654 -12.57 -11.99 -26.23
CA SER A 654 -11.46 -11.08 -26.46
C SER A 654 -11.45 -10.50 -27.88
N TYR A 655 -12.04 -11.19 -28.86
CA TYR A 655 -12.12 -10.72 -30.24
C TYR A 655 -13.08 -9.53 -30.36
N GLN A 656 -14.30 -9.67 -29.85
CA GLN A 656 -15.30 -8.59 -29.90
C GLN A 656 -14.79 -7.34 -29.16
N ILE A 657 -14.12 -7.52 -28.02
CA ILE A 657 -13.55 -6.41 -27.26
C ILE A 657 -12.44 -5.71 -28.07
N ALA A 658 -11.53 -6.48 -28.67
CA ALA A 658 -10.44 -5.94 -29.46
C ALA A 658 -10.94 -5.17 -30.69
N GLU A 659 -11.91 -5.73 -31.41
CA GLU A 659 -12.53 -5.12 -32.58
C GLU A 659 -13.17 -3.77 -32.23
N THR A 660 -14.02 -3.74 -31.21
CA THR A 660 -14.73 -2.52 -30.78
C THR A 660 -13.78 -1.43 -30.32
N LEU A 661 -12.70 -1.78 -29.59
CA LEU A 661 -11.70 -0.80 -29.16
C LEU A 661 -10.92 -0.22 -30.34
N LEU A 662 -10.51 -1.05 -31.31
CA LEU A 662 -9.81 -0.59 -32.52
C LEU A 662 -10.72 0.29 -33.39
N LEU A 663 -11.99 -0.07 -33.54
CA LEU A 663 -12.98 0.78 -34.22
C LEU A 663 -13.13 2.13 -33.53
N ALA A 664 -13.20 2.13 -32.19
CA ALA A 664 -13.31 3.35 -31.40
C ALA A 664 -12.06 4.24 -31.49
N ASP A 665 -10.88 3.67 -31.73
CA ASP A 665 -9.64 4.40 -32.00
C ASP A 665 -9.48 4.81 -33.48
N GLY A 666 -10.43 4.42 -34.34
CA GLY A 666 -10.52 4.86 -35.73
C GLY A 666 -9.71 4.03 -36.72
N PHE A 667 -9.45 2.74 -36.43
CA PHE A 667 -8.88 1.78 -37.38
C PHE A 667 -9.90 1.38 -38.43
N LYS A 668 -9.51 1.37 -39.71
CA LYS A 668 -10.37 0.93 -40.82
C LYS A 668 -10.44 -0.59 -40.94
N LYS A 669 -9.34 -1.31 -40.66
CA LYS A 669 -9.24 -2.77 -40.73
C LYS A 669 -9.31 -3.44 -39.34
N ALA A 670 -10.13 -2.89 -38.45
CA ALA A 670 -10.22 -3.32 -37.05
C ALA A 670 -10.52 -4.82 -36.88
N SER A 671 -11.48 -5.38 -37.63
CA SER A 671 -11.88 -6.80 -37.54
C SER A 671 -10.74 -7.76 -37.89
N GLU A 672 -9.98 -7.46 -38.94
CA GLU A 672 -8.85 -8.29 -39.38
C GLU A 672 -7.71 -8.27 -38.34
N ILE A 673 -7.39 -7.06 -37.86
CA ILE A 673 -6.32 -6.85 -36.88
C ILE A 673 -6.69 -7.49 -35.53
N ALA A 674 -7.93 -7.31 -35.06
CA ALA A 674 -8.41 -7.91 -33.82
C ALA A 674 -8.28 -9.43 -33.84
N ARG A 675 -8.67 -10.08 -34.95
CA ARG A 675 -8.51 -11.53 -35.12
C ARG A 675 -7.06 -11.95 -35.02
N LYS A 676 -6.16 -11.29 -35.76
CA LYS A 676 -4.72 -11.58 -35.73
C LYS A 676 -4.12 -11.41 -34.34
N LEU A 677 -4.50 -10.35 -33.61
CA LEU A 677 -4.00 -10.10 -32.25
C LEU A 677 -4.46 -11.16 -31.24
N VAL A 678 -5.74 -11.55 -31.27
CA VAL A 678 -6.26 -12.60 -30.37
C VAL A 678 -5.62 -13.95 -30.69
N THR A 679 -5.50 -14.29 -31.98
CA THR A 679 -4.80 -15.51 -32.41
C THR A 679 -3.33 -15.50 -31.95
N LEU A 680 -2.63 -14.36 -32.09
CA LEU A 680 -1.25 -14.22 -31.60
C LEU A 680 -1.15 -14.50 -30.10
N PHE A 681 -2.02 -13.91 -29.27
CA PHE A 681 -2.01 -14.11 -27.82
C PHE A 681 -2.33 -15.57 -27.45
N SER A 682 -3.25 -16.22 -28.16
CA SER A 682 -3.57 -17.64 -27.98
C SER A 682 -2.36 -18.53 -28.30
N ILE A 683 -1.72 -18.31 -29.45
CA ILE A 683 -0.53 -19.08 -29.87
C ILE A 683 0.62 -18.87 -28.88
N CYS A 684 0.85 -17.63 -28.44
CA CYS A 684 1.90 -17.33 -27.46
C CYS A 684 1.66 -18.03 -26.12
N ARG A 685 0.40 -18.15 -25.69
CA ARG A 685 0.03 -18.87 -24.47
C ARG A 685 0.30 -20.38 -24.56
N GLU A 686 0.16 -20.97 -25.74
CA GLU A 686 0.33 -22.41 -25.97
C GLU A 686 1.78 -22.81 -26.26
N ILE A 687 2.53 -21.99 -27.02
CA ILE A 687 3.88 -22.32 -27.51
C ILE A 687 4.99 -21.85 -26.55
N LEU A 688 4.85 -20.67 -25.95
CA LEU A 688 5.92 -20.10 -25.13
C LEU A 688 5.97 -20.77 -23.75
N SER A 689 7.12 -20.65 -23.08
CA SER A 689 7.29 -21.26 -21.76
C SER A 689 6.30 -20.70 -20.72
N SER A 690 5.82 -21.55 -19.82
CA SER A 690 4.86 -21.15 -18.78
C SER A 690 5.59 -20.42 -17.63
N GLN A 691 5.81 -19.11 -17.80
CA GLN A 691 6.38 -18.26 -16.76
C GLN A 691 5.28 -17.61 -15.93
N GLN A 692 5.49 -17.50 -14.61
CA GLN A 692 4.52 -16.89 -13.69
C GLN A 692 4.20 -15.41 -14.00
N HIS A 693 5.10 -14.71 -14.69
CA HIS A 693 4.97 -13.30 -15.07
C HIS A 693 4.39 -13.08 -16.47
N TYR A 694 4.16 -14.14 -17.22
CA TYR A 694 3.49 -14.03 -18.51
C TYR A 694 2.00 -13.83 -18.28
N ASP A 695 1.51 -12.72 -18.80
CA ASP A 695 0.09 -12.41 -18.84
C ASP A 695 -0.32 -12.31 -20.30
N TRP A 696 -1.03 -13.35 -20.76
CA TRP A 696 -1.69 -13.41 -22.06
C TRP A 696 -3.20 -13.20 -21.94
N GLY A 697 -3.67 -12.73 -20.78
CA GLY A 697 -5.07 -12.45 -20.52
C GLY A 697 -5.54 -11.12 -21.13
N LEU A 698 -6.82 -10.82 -20.90
CA LEU A 698 -7.49 -9.64 -21.45
C LEU A 698 -6.84 -8.32 -21.02
N ARG A 699 -6.25 -8.26 -19.83
CA ARG A 699 -5.52 -7.09 -19.30
C ARG A 699 -4.35 -6.72 -20.22
N ALA A 700 -3.48 -7.69 -20.51
CA ALA A 700 -2.34 -7.47 -21.39
C ALA A 700 -2.77 -7.09 -22.81
N LEU A 701 -3.83 -7.73 -23.33
CA LEU A 701 -4.40 -7.39 -24.63
C LEU A 701 -4.92 -5.94 -24.66
N LYS A 702 -5.64 -5.50 -23.63
CA LYS A 702 -6.14 -4.12 -23.52
C LYS A 702 -5.01 -3.09 -23.54
N THR A 703 -3.90 -3.34 -22.85
CA THR A 703 -2.71 -2.46 -22.87
C THR A 703 -2.14 -2.31 -24.28
N VAL A 704 -2.03 -3.42 -25.02
CA VAL A 704 -1.57 -3.40 -26.42
C VAL A 704 -2.52 -2.59 -27.29
N LEU A 705 -3.83 -2.76 -27.14
CA LEU A 705 -4.84 -2.03 -27.92
C LEU A 705 -4.81 -0.53 -27.65
N GLN A 706 -4.65 -0.11 -26.39
CA GLN A 706 -4.48 1.30 -26.04
C GLN A 706 -3.23 1.89 -26.71
N SER A 707 -2.10 1.18 -26.63
CA SER A 707 -0.85 1.59 -27.27
C SER A 707 -0.96 1.65 -28.81
N CYS A 708 -1.74 0.75 -29.44
CA CYS A 708 -2.07 0.83 -30.86
C CYS A 708 -2.81 2.14 -31.19
N GLY A 709 -3.82 2.50 -30.38
CA GLY A 709 -4.58 3.74 -30.53
C GLY A 709 -3.70 4.99 -30.41
N ASP A 710 -2.81 5.02 -29.42
CA ASP A 710 -1.89 6.16 -29.20
C ASP A 710 -0.87 6.32 -30.33
N LEU A 711 -0.29 5.21 -30.82
CA LEU A 711 0.63 5.24 -31.96
C LEU A 711 -0.06 5.69 -33.25
N LEU A 712 -1.29 5.23 -33.50
CA LEU A 712 -2.07 5.65 -34.67
C LEU A 712 -2.31 7.17 -34.64
N ARG A 713 -2.59 7.73 -33.45
CA ARG A 713 -2.77 9.17 -33.26
C ARG A 713 -1.48 9.94 -33.52
N LEU A 714 -0.36 9.51 -32.94
CA LEU A 714 0.95 10.14 -33.15
C LEU A 714 1.35 10.19 -34.62
N GLN A 715 1.07 9.12 -35.37
CA GLN A 715 1.34 9.08 -36.80
C GLN A 715 0.44 10.05 -37.58
N ARG A 716 -0.84 10.17 -37.21
CA ARG A 716 -1.76 11.15 -37.82
C ARG A 716 -1.39 12.60 -37.51
N THR A 717 -0.88 12.90 -36.30
CA THR A 717 -0.44 14.25 -35.93
C THR A 717 0.87 14.65 -36.59
N ASN A 718 1.82 13.72 -36.72
CA ASN A 718 3.12 13.99 -37.35
C ASN A 718 3.03 14.06 -38.88
N ASN A 719 2.17 13.25 -39.51
CA ASN A 719 1.99 13.21 -40.96
C ASN A 719 0.87 14.14 -41.46
N ARG A 720 0.72 15.34 -40.89
CA ARG A 720 -0.27 16.35 -41.33
C ARG A 720 -0.19 16.72 -42.83
N ALA A 721 0.91 16.39 -43.52
CA ALA A 721 1.17 16.80 -44.90
C ALA A 721 0.92 15.72 -45.98
N ALA A 722 0.56 14.48 -45.64
CA ALA A 722 0.29 13.47 -46.68
C ALA A 722 -0.78 12.46 -46.24
N GLU A 723 -1.85 12.36 -47.03
CA GLU A 723 -2.79 11.22 -47.10
C GLU A 723 -2.09 9.93 -47.59
N LYS A 724 -0.90 9.60 -47.06
CA LYS A 724 -0.35 8.24 -47.23
C LYS A 724 -1.11 7.32 -46.29
N ASP A 725 -1.74 6.29 -46.84
CA ASP A 725 -2.39 5.21 -46.09
C ASP A 725 -1.44 4.71 -44.99
N VAL A 726 -1.74 5.07 -43.75
CA VAL A 726 -0.96 4.61 -42.59
C VAL A 726 -1.09 3.10 -42.56
N ASN A 727 0.05 2.38 -42.54
CA ASN A 727 0.02 0.94 -42.46
C ASN A 727 -0.43 0.50 -41.05
N GLU A 728 -1.74 0.37 -40.87
CA GLU A 728 -2.38 -0.01 -39.61
C GLU A 728 -1.80 -1.30 -39.01
N HIS A 729 -1.43 -2.26 -39.88
CA HIS A 729 -0.83 -3.51 -39.44
C HIS A 729 0.57 -3.30 -38.84
N TRP A 730 1.37 -2.41 -39.43
CA TRP A 730 2.69 -2.08 -38.89
C TRP A 730 2.57 -1.43 -37.50
N THR A 731 1.61 -0.53 -37.32
CA THR A 731 1.34 0.13 -36.04
C THR A 731 0.97 -0.88 -34.95
N CYS A 732 0.16 -1.88 -35.29
CA CYS A 732 -0.20 -2.96 -34.36
C CYS A 732 1.00 -3.86 -34.02
N VAL A 733 1.78 -4.29 -35.01
CA VAL A 733 3.00 -5.09 -34.78
C VAL A 733 3.99 -4.33 -33.89
N ARG A 734 4.15 -3.03 -34.12
CA ARG A 734 5.00 -2.18 -33.27
C ARG A 734 4.49 -2.16 -31.83
N SER A 735 3.21 -1.87 -31.61
CA SER A 735 2.61 -1.86 -30.26
C SER A 735 2.79 -3.19 -29.51
N VAL A 736 2.54 -4.31 -30.20
CA VAL A 736 2.70 -5.66 -29.66
C VAL A 736 4.14 -5.90 -29.21
N ARG A 737 5.14 -5.59 -30.05
CA ARG A 737 6.54 -5.78 -29.68
C ARG A 737 6.93 -4.90 -28.49
N LEU A 738 6.50 -3.65 -28.46
CA LEU A 738 6.80 -2.72 -27.36
C LEU A 738 6.30 -3.22 -26.00
N ASN A 739 5.09 -3.78 -25.97
CA ASN A 739 4.46 -4.19 -24.71
C ASN A 739 4.84 -5.60 -24.26
N THR A 740 5.08 -6.50 -25.21
CA THR A 740 5.24 -7.92 -24.94
C THR A 740 6.71 -8.34 -24.90
N LEU A 741 7.55 -7.86 -25.83
CA LEU A 741 8.95 -8.27 -25.93
C LEU A 741 9.77 -8.03 -24.64
N PRO A 742 9.57 -6.92 -23.90
CA PRO A 742 10.23 -6.74 -22.60
C PRO A 742 9.88 -7.80 -21.56
N LYS A 743 8.68 -8.38 -21.62
CA LYS A 743 8.25 -9.37 -20.63
C LYS A 743 8.88 -10.74 -20.86
N LEU A 744 9.31 -11.04 -22.09
CA LEU A 744 9.72 -12.37 -22.50
C LEU A 744 11.15 -12.69 -22.08
N THR A 745 11.39 -13.96 -21.75
CA THR A 745 12.75 -14.49 -21.68
C THR A 745 13.40 -14.39 -23.05
N PHE A 746 14.74 -14.38 -23.10
CA PHE A 746 15.45 -14.30 -24.37
C PHE A 746 15.07 -15.44 -25.33
N ALA A 747 14.98 -16.69 -24.85
CA ALA A 747 14.62 -17.83 -25.71
C ALA A 747 13.21 -17.66 -26.28
N ASP A 748 12.26 -17.26 -25.42
CA ASP A 748 10.88 -17.00 -25.85
C ASP A 748 10.77 -15.78 -26.76
N SER A 749 11.65 -14.77 -26.65
CA SER A 749 11.65 -13.60 -27.51
C SER A 749 11.97 -13.93 -28.98
N ILE A 750 12.83 -14.93 -29.21
CA ILE A 750 13.15 -15.41 -30.56
C ILE A 750 11.93 -16.15 -31.14
N SER A 751 11.35 -17.06 -30.37
CA SER A 751 10.14 -17.79 -30.77
C SER A 751 8.97 -16.83 -31.03
N PHE A 752 8.83 -15.80 -30.21
CA PHE A 752 7.80 -14.76 -30.36
C PHE A 752 7.95 -13.97 -31.65
N ASP A 753 9.17 -13.52 -32.00
CA ASP A 753 9.40 -12.80 -33.26
C ASP A 753 9.13 -13.70 -34.49
N GLN A 754 9.31 -15.03 -34.38
CA GLN A 754 8.91 -15.99 -35.42
C GLN A 754 7.38 -16.10 -35.54
N ILE A 755 6.67 -16.31 -34.43
CA ILE A 755 5.20 -16.36 -34.41
C ILE A 755 4.62 -15.05 -34.98
N LEU A 756 5.22 -13.91 -34.65
CA LEU A 756 4.79 -12.60 -35.13
C LEU A 756 4.94 -12.46 -36.65
N ARG A 757 5.99 -13.04 -37.25
CA ARG A 757 6.18 -13.11 -38.71
C ARG A 757 5.10 -13.94 -39.40
N ASP A 758 4.70 -15.03 -38.76
CA ASP A 758 3.69 -15.94 -39.30
C ASP A 758 2.29 -15.32 -39.28
N VAL A 759 1.93 -14.64 -38.18
CA VAL A 759 0.63 -13.98 -38.03
C VAL A 759 0.52 -12.70 -38.88
N PHE A 760 1.62 -11.97 -39.05
CA PHE A 760 1.69 -10.73 -39.82
C PHE A 760 2.71 -10.84 -40.98
N PRO A 761 2.41 -11.60 -42.04
CA PRO A 761 3.32 -11.79 -43.16
C PRO A 761 3.52 -10.48 -43.94
N GLY A 762 4.75 -10.24 -44.41
CA GLY A 762 5.09 -9.09 -45.28
C GLY A 762 5.41 -7.78 -44.55
N ILE A 763 5.37 -7.75 -43.22
CA ILE A 763 5.75 -6.56 -42.43
C ILE A 763 7.23 -6.67 -42.03
N LYS A 764 8.06 -5.75 -42.53
CA LYS A 764 9.47 -5.67 -42.12
C LYS A 764 9.57 -5.09 -40.72
N PHE A 765 10.33 -5.77 -39.85
CA PHE A 765 10.73 -5.21 -38.56
C PHE A 765 11.91 -4.27 -38.80
N GLU A 766 11.61 -3.00 -38.98
CA GLU A 766 12.68 -2.00 -39.04
C GLU A 766 13.14 -1.70 -37.60
N PRO A 767 14.45 -1.82 -37.30
CA PRO A 767 14.98 -1.33 -36.04
C PRO A 767 14.76 0.18 -35.97
N ILE A 768 14.45 0.68 -34.78
CA ILE A 768 14.13 2.08 -34.59
C ILE A 768 15.43 2.86 -34.60
N VAL A 769 15.67 3.58 -35.69
CA VAL A 769 16.81 4.47 -35.83
C VAL A 769 16.33 5.89 -35.58
N PHE A 770 16.93 6.55 -34.60
CA PHE A 770 16.75 7.98 -34.40
C PHE A 770 17.93 8.68 -35.06
N ASP A 771 17.75 9.16 -36.30
CA ASP A 771 18.85 9.75 -37.09
C ASP A 771 19.59 10.86 -36.32
N ASN A 772 18.84 11.72 -35.64
CA ASN A 772 19.41 12.78 -34.78
C ASN A 772 20.29 12.24 -33.64
N LEU A 773 19.94 11.07 -33.08
CA LEU A 773 20.66 10.43 -31.98
C LEU A 773 21.85 9.60 -32.48
N LYS A 774 21.78 9.07 -33.70
CA LYS A 774 22.83 8.25 -34.30
C LYS A 774 24.17 8.99 -34.39
N GLU A 775 24.16 10.21 -34.92
CA GLU A 775 25.37 11.03 -35.01
C GLU A 775 25.94 11.39 -33.63
N ALA A 776 25.07 11.69 -32.66
CA ALA A 776 25.47 12.00 -31.29
C ALA A 776 26.09 10.78 -30.58
N VAL A 777 25.50 9.59 -30.75
CA VAL A 777 26.00 8.33 -30.18
C VAL A 777 27.37 7.96 -30.77
N GLN A 778 27.52 8.03 -32.10
CA GLN A 778 28.79 7.72 -32.76
C GLN A 778 29.92 8.68 -32.34
N SER A 779 29.63 9.99 -32.30
CA SER A 779 30.63 10.97 -31.85
C SER A 779 31.00 10.81 -30.37
N CYS A 780 30.04 10.52 -29.49
CA CYS A 780 30.33 10.21 -28.08
C CYS A 780 31.11 8.90 -27.90
N SER A 781 30.87 7.91 -28.75
CA SER A 781 31.60 6.64 -28.73
C SER A 781 33.10 6.87 -28.95
N LEU A 782 33.43 7.67 -29.96
CA LEU A 782 34.82 8.03 -30.30
C LEU A 782 35.50 8.83 -29.18
N GLU A 783 34.78 9.77 -28.56
CA GLU A 783 35.31 10.56 -27.44
C GLU A 783 35.59 9.74 -26.18
N ILE A 784 34.72 8.76 -25.88
CA ILE A 784 34.86 7.90 -24.70
C ILE A 784 35.86 6.75 -24.99
N GLY A 785 36.25 6.55 -26.26
CA GLY A 785 37.17 5.50 -26.68
C GLY A 785 36.54 4.10 -26.61
N ILE A 786 35.25 3.99 -26.88
CA ILE A 786 34.51 2.72 -26.90
C ILE A 786 34.13 2.41 -28.36
N GLU A 787 34.28 1.16 -28.79
CA GLU A 787 33.69 0.68 -30.04
C GLU A 787 32.31 0.06 -29.75
N ILE A 788 31.28 0.52 -30.47
CA ILE A 788 29.92 0.03 -30.34
C ILE A 788 29.64 -0.93 -31.48
N SER A 789 29.16 -2.13 -31.16
CA SER A 789 28.62 -3.04 -32.17
C SER A 789 27.21 -2.64 -32.60
N ASP A 790 26.80 -2.98 -33.83
CA ASP A 790 25.45 -2.71 -34.34
C ASP A 790 24.34 -3.18 -33.38
N LYS A 791 24.55 -4.32 -32.72
CA LYS A 791 23.61 -4.87 -31.71
C LYS A 791 23.53 -4.01 -30.45
N GLN A 792 24.64 -3.41 -30.01
CA GLN A 792 24.63 -2.49 -28.88
C GLN A 792 23.96 -1.16 -29.24
N GLU A 793 24.12 -0.70 -30.49
CA GLU A 793 23.42 0.47 -31.02
C GLU A 793 21.89 0.24 -31.04
N GLU A 794 21.44 -0.92 -31.52
CA GLU A 794 20.01 -1.32 -31.46
C GLU A 794 19.47 -1.34 -30.03
N LYS A 795 20.24 -1.88 -29.07
CA LYS A 795 19.85 -1.90 -27.64
C LYS A 795 19.83 -0.51 -27.01
N LEU A 796 20.68 0.40 -27.46
CA LEU A 796 20.68 1.79 -27.01
C LEU A 796 19.42 2.51 -27.48
N TYR A 797 19.01 2.32 -28.74
CA TYR A 797 17.74 2.89 -29.24
C TYR A 797 16.52 2.27 -28.55
N GLN A 798 16.55 0.96 -28.30
CA GLN A 798 15.52 0.28 -27.51
C GLN A 798 15.42 0.88 -26.09
N LEU A 799 16.54 1.17 -25.44
CA LEU A 799 16.56 1.83 -24.13
C LEU A 799 15.95 3.23 -24.19
N TYR A 800 16.33 4.01 -25.18
CA TYR A 800 15.83 5.36 -25.36
C TYR A 800 14.30 5.39 -25.56
N GLU A 801 13.75 4.49 -26.37
CA GLU A 801 12.30 4.40 -26.58
C GLU A 801 11.58 3.94 -25.30
N LEU A 802 12.12 2.95 -24.58
CA LEU A 802 11.53 2.50 -23.30
C LEU A 802 11.51 3.62 -22.25
N LEU A 803 12.54 4.48 -22.20
CA LEU A 803 12.62 5.66 -21.30
C LEU A 803 11.55 6.72 -21.59
N HIS A 804 11.01 6.76 -22.81
CA HIS A 804 9.90 7.66 -23.15
C HIS A 804 8.54 7.05 -22.82
N GLN A 805 8.44 5.72 -22.81
CA GLN A 805 7.17 5.01 -22.62
C GLN A 805 6.90 4.63 -21.17
N ARG A 806 7.94 4.29 -20.41
CA ARG A 806 7.82 3.77 -19.05
C ARG A 806 8.79 4.46 -18.11
N ILE A 807 8.26 4.86 -16.96
CA ILE A 807 9.04 5.47 -15.89
C ILE A 807 10.03 4.45 -15.28
N GLY A 808 9.74 3.14 -15.28
CA GLY A 808 10.61 2.11 -14.68
C GLY A 808 11.16 1.13 -15.72
N ILE A 809 12.49 0.96 -15.77
CA ILE A 809 13.18 0.08 -16.72
C ILE A 809 14.25 -0.75 -16.02
N VAL A 810 14.37 -2.02 -16.38
CA VAL A 810 15.42 -2.93 -15.89
C VAL A 810 16.33 -3.37 -17.04
N ILE A 811 17.62 -3.19 -16.87
CA ILE A 811 18.66 -3.75 -17.75
C ILE A 811 19.20 -5.01 -17.09
N VAL A 812 19.01 -6.16 -17.75
CA VAL A 812 19.37 -7.48 -17.25
C VAL A 812 20.52 -8.06 -18.06
N GLY A 813 21.53 -8.58 -17.37
CA GLY A 813 22.64 -9.27 -18.01
C GLY A 813 23.83 -9.47 -17.07
N PRO A 814 24.77 -10.37 -17.41
CA PRO A 814 25.93 -10.66 -16.57
C PRO A 814 26.83 -9.44 -16.36
N SER A 815 27.58 -9.42 -15.27
CA SER A 815 28.64 -8.41 -15.09
C SER A 815 29.58 -8.40 -16.31
N GLY A 816 30.00 -7.21 -16.74
CA GLY A 816 30.81 -7.05 -17.96
C GLY A 816 30.01 -7.06 -19.27
N SER A 817 28.68 -7.27 -19.27
CA SER A 817 27.87 -7.26 -20.50
C SER A 817 27.61 -5.86 -21.12
N GLY A 818 28.32 -4.82 -20.67
CA GLY A 818 28.16 -3.45 -21.18
C GLY A 818 26.90 -2.70 -20.68
N LYS A 819 26.21 -3.17 -19.64
CA LYS A 819 24.98 -2.52 -19.12
C LYS A 819 25.25 -1.08 -18.70
N THR A 820 26.27 -0.90 -17.86
CA THR A 820 26.63 0.42 -17.33
C THR A 820 27.17 1.36 -18.40
N THR A 821 27.92 0.84 -19.38
CA THR A 821 28.45 1.64 -20.48
C THR A 821 27.33 2.09 -21.43
N LEU A 822 26.34 1.23 -21.69
CA LEU A 822 25.23 1.52 -22.60
C LEU A 822 24.39 2.75 -22.16
N TRP A 823 23.94 2.81 -20.91
CA TRP A 823 23.15 3.97 -20.46
C TRP A 823 24.01 5.23 -20.21
N LYS A 824 25.31 5.06 -19.86
CA LYS A 824 26.24 6.19 -19.75
C LYS A 824 26.50 6.85 -21.10
N LEU A 825 26.66 6.05 -22.15
CA LEU A 825 26.81 6.52 -23.51
C LEU A 825 25.55 7.27 -24.00
N LEU A 826 24.36 6.69 -23.76
CA LEU A 826 23.09 7.35 -24.06
C LEU A 826 22.99 8.71 -23.37
N ARG A 827 23.38 8.80 -22.09
CA ARG A 827 23.42 10.06 -21.34
C ARG A 827 24.33 11.09 -22.00
N SER A 828 25.54 10.71 -22.41
CA SER A 828 26.48 11.62 -23.08
C SER A 828 25.93 12.11 -24.41
N ALA A 829 25.30 11.22 -25.19
CA ALA A 829 24.65 11.58 -26.45
C ALA A 829 23.50 12.59 -26.25
N LEU A 830 22.65 12.39 -25.22
CA LEU A 830 21.56 13.32 -24.89
C LEU A 830 22.08 14.68 -24.41
N ASN A 831 23.15 14.69 -23.60
CA ASN A 831 23.79 15.94 -23.18
C ASN A 831 24.34 16.75 -24.37
N LYS A 832 24.91 16.09 -25.40
CA LYS A 832 25.36 16.76 -26.63
C LYS A 832 24.21 17.36 -27.44
N GLN A 833 23.04 16.73 -27.40
CA GLN A 833 21.81 17.28 -27.99
C GLN A 833 21.18 18.41 -27.16
N GLY A 834 21.81 18.83 -26.06
CA GLY A 834 21.34 19.91 -25.20
C GLY A 834 20.37 19.47 -24.09
N GLN A 835 20.05 18.17 -23.98
CA GLN A 835 19.24 17.63 -22.89
C GLN A 835 20.12 17.28 -21.69
N LYS A 836 20.11 18.11 -20.65
CA LYS A 836 20.89 17.85 -19.42
C LYS A 836 20.26 16.72 -18.61
N VAL A 837 20.92 15.56 -18.55
CA VAL A 837 20.45 14.40 -17.78
C VAL A 837 21.19 14.30 -16.44
N LYS A 838 20.46 14.51 -15.33
CA LYS A 838 20.93 14.27 -13.96
C LYS A 838 20.74 12.80 -13.58
N VAL A 839 21.74 12.23 -12.91
CA VAL A 839 21.73 10.81 -12.51
C VAL A 839 22.09 10.70 -11.03
N TYR A 840 21.25 9.98 -10.30
CA TYR A 840 21.49 9.60 -8.91
C TYR A 840 21.66 8.08 -8.84
N ILE A 841 22.81 7.61 -8.36
CA ILE A 841 23.13 6.18 -8.30
C ILE A 841 22.91 5.67 -6.87
N LEU A 842 22.11 4.61 -6.74
CA LEU A 842 21.73 4.01 -5.47
C LEU A 842 22.00 2.51 -5.51
N SER A 843 22.60 1.98 -4.44
CA SER A 843 22.69 0.53 -4.22
C SER A 843 21.71 0.14 -3.11
N PRO A 844 20.52 -0.40 -3.44
CA PRO A 844 19.47 -0.63 -2.44
C PRO A 844 19.84 -1.71 -1.42
N LYS A 845 20.69 -2.68 -1.79
CA LYS A 845 21.14 -3.76 -0.90
C LYS A 845 22.28 -3.35 0.03
N SER A 846 22.96 -2.23 -0.20
CA SER A 846 24.06 -1.77 0.66
C SER A 846 23.57 -0.99 1.90
N MET A 847 22.25 -0.83 2.07
CA MET A 847 21.66 -0.05 3.16
C MET A 847 20.36 -0.68 3.67
N SER A 848 19.96 -0.33 4.90
CA SER A 848 18.69 -0.77 5.47
C SER A 848 17.50 -0.09 4.78
N LYS A 849 16.33 -0.74 4.81
CA LYS A 849 15.09 -0.21 4.22
C LYS A 849 14.73 1.18 4.78
N HIS A 850 14.90 1.39 6.09
CA HIS A 850 14.65 2.68 6.74
C HIS A 850 15.58 3.80 6.24
N ARG A 851 16.84 3.49 5.94
CA ARG A 851 17.79 4.48 5.40
C ARG A 851 17.54 4.79 3.92
N LEU A 852 17.03 3.81 3.17
CA LEU A 852 16.66 3.99 1.77
C LEU A 852 15.39 4.81 1.62
N PHE A 853 14.31 4.41 2.29
CA PHE A 853 12.95 4.94 2.11
C PHE A 853 12.51 5.95 3.15
N GLY A 854 13.27 6.13 4.24
CA GLY A 854 12.83 6.93 5.38
C GLY A 854 11.89 6.16 6.30
N TYR A 855 11.58 6.74 7.46
CA TYR A 855 10.64 6.16 8.42
C TYR A 855 10.00 7.25 9.28
N ILE A 856 8.77 7.00 9.73
CA ILE A 856 8.20 7.75 10.85
C ILE A 856 8.63 7.07 12.14
N ASN A 857 9.15 7.86 13.07
CA ASN A 857 9.34 7.36 14.42
C ASN A 857 7.98 7.21 15.11
N PRO A 858 7.55 5.99 15.53
CA PRO A 858 6.25 5.79 16.17
C PRO A 858 6.08 6.54 17.51
N ASP A 859 7.18 6.98 18.12
CA ASP A 859 7.18 7.62 19.44
C ASP A 859 7.10 9.15 19.37
N THR A 860 7.73 9.76 18.36
CA THR A 860 7.70 11.22 18.15
C THR A 860 6.77 11.63 17.01
N ARG A 861 6.32 10.66 16.20
CA ARG A 861 5.65 10.86 14.90
C ARG A 861 6.41 11.73 13.90
N GLU A 862 7.69 11.98 14.16
CA GLU A 862 8.53 12.75 13.25
C GLU A 862 9.01 11.90 12.09
N TRP A 863 8.96 12.51 10.91
CA TRP A 863 9.44 11.95 9.67
C TRP A 863 10.95 12.13 9.54
N THR A 864 11.67 11.04 9.26
CA THR A 864 13.09 11.09 8.86
C THR A 864 13.22 10.67 7.41
N ASP A 865 13.72 11.58 6.56
CA ASP A 865 13.93 11.33 5.13
C ASP A 865 14.99 10.23 4.89
N GLY A 866 14.70 9.35 3.93
CA GLY A 866 15.64 8.39 3.38
C GLY A 866 16.45 8.98 2.22
N ILE A 867 17.45 8.24 1.74
CA ILE A 867 18.30 8.70 0.63
C ILE A 867 17.48 8.80 -0.66
N LEU A 868 16.60 7.83 -0.95
CA LEU A 868 15.73 7.87 -2.12
C LEU A 868 14.75 9.05 -2.03
N THR A 869 14.20 9.32 -0.84
CA THR A 869 13.22 10.39 -0.62
C THR A 869 13.84 11.76 -0.81
N ARG A 870 15.08 11.92 -0.34
CA ARG A 870 15.87 13.14 -0.58
C ARG A 870 16.16 13.37 -2.05
N TYR A 871 16.55 12.34 -2.81
CA TYR A 871 16.77 12.47 -4.25
C TYR A 871 15.48 12.72 -5.02
N ALA A 872 14.37 12.09 -4.61
CA ALA A 872 13.05 12.36 -5.18
C ALA A 872 12.66 13.83 -5.02
N LYS A 873 12.83 14.41 -3.81
CA LYS A 873 12.60 15.84 -3.54
C LYS A 873 13.50 16.78 -4.36
N LEU A 874 14.74 16.37 -4.64
CA LEU A 874 15.66 17.15 -5.48
C LEU A 874 15.30 17.07 -6.96
N ALA A 875 14.77 15.94 -7.43
CA ALA A 875 14.35 15.76 -8.81
C ALA A 875 13.07 16.54 -9.15
N THR A 876 12.20 16.79 -8.16
CA THR A 876 10.94 17.53 -8.35
C THR A 876 11.09 19.05 -8.17
N ARG A 877 12.10 19.53 -7.43
CA ARG A 877 12.30 20.97 -7.13
C ARG A 877 12.67 21.86 -8.31
N GLU A 878 13.03 21.32 -9.46
CA GLU A 878 13.51 22.13 -10.60
C GLU A 878 12.43 22.50 -11.62
N ASP A 879 11.20 21.94 -11.55
CA ASP A 879 10.14 22.18 -12.54
C ASP A 879 8.70 22.19 -11.96
N LEU A 880 8.49 22.38 -10.66
CA LEU A 880 7.14 22.32 -10.08
C LEU A 880 6.77 23.54 -9.23
N ASP A 881 5.70 24.21 -9.66
CA ASP A 881 4.84 25.04 -8.82
C ASP A 881 4.30 24.20 -7.64
N PRO A 882 4.24 24.76 -6.42
CA PRO A 882 4.12 24.01 -5.18
C PRO A 882 2.72 23.43 -4.86
N GLU A 883 1.75 23.43 -5.77
CA GLU A 883 0.35 23.19 -5.38
C GLU A 883 -0.15 21.74 -5.45
N TRP A 884 0.47 20.81 -6.19
CA TRP A 884 -0.19 19.52 -6.47
C TRP A 884 0.63 18.32 -6.06
N VAL A 885 0.34 17.79 -4.88
CA VAL A 885 1.00 16.59 -4.39
C VAL A 885 0.04 15.74 -3.55
N GLU A 886 -0.70 14.83 -4.17
CA GLU A 886 -1.29 13.69 -3.46
C GLU A 886 -1.53 12.46 -4.37
N SER A 887 -0.86 11.32 -4.12
CA SER A 887 -1.50 10.02 -3.84
C SER A 887 -0.65 8.80 -4.14
N LEU A 888 -0.33 7.87 -3.21
CA LEU A 888 -0.01 6.50 -3.62
C LEU A 888 -0.05 5.40 -2.53
N ASN A 889 -1.15 4.64 -2.51
CA ASN A 889 -1.12 3.23 -2.11
C ASN A 889 -1.33 2.28 -3.30
N SER A 890 -1.10 2.74 -4.54
CA SER A 890 -1.30 1.93 -5.75
C SER A 890 -0.09 1.97 -6.67
N VAL A 891 1.13 1.86 -6.12
CA VAL A 891 2.39 2.02 -6.87
C VAL A 891 2.44 1.09 -8.08
N LEU A 892 1.59 0.06 -8.13
CA LEU A 892 1.65 -0.93 -9.16
C LEU A 892 0.25 -1.51 -9.60
N ASP A 893 -0.89 -1.19 -8.99
CA ASP A 893 -2.15 -1.90 -9.28
C ASP A 893 -2.99 -1.35 -10.45
N ASP A 894 -3.80 -2.20 -11.08
CA ASP A 894 -4.55 -1.91 -12.33
C ASP A 894 -5.86 -1.15 -12.19
N ASN A 895 -6.22 -0.81 -10.96
CA ASN A 895 -7.44 -0.06 -10.72
C ASN A 895 -7.23 1.36 -11.23
N HIS A 896 -7.74 1.61 -12.45
CA HIS A 896 -7.80 2.89 -13.16
C HIS A 896 -8.60 3.97 -12.37
N LEU A 897 -8.07 4.35 -11.22
CA LEU A 897 -8.50 5.47 -10.40
C LEU A 897 -7.28 6.35 -10.06
N LEU A 898 -6.39 6.52 -11.04
CA LEU A 898 -5.36 7.55 -11.10
C LEU A 898 -4.85 7.62 -12.56
N THR A 899 -5.33 8.66 -13.23
CA THR A 899 -5.01 9.25 -14.53
C THR A 899 -3.78 8.70 -15.27
N THR A 900 -4.05 8.17 -16.46
CA THR A 900 -3.10 7.85 -17.53
C THR A 900 -2.40 9.10 -18.08
N LEU A 901 -1.08 9.16 -17.84
CA LEU A 901 0.05 9.74 -18.60
C LEU A 901 1.04 10.30 -17.57
N MET A 902 2.17 9.61 -17.38
CA MET A 902 3.33 10.07 -16.61
C MET A 902 3.09 10.53 -15.17
N GLN A 903 2.58 9.69 -14.28
CA GLN A 903 2.65 9.99 -12.84
C GLN A 903 2.89 8.70 -12.05
N MET A 904 4.16 8.35 -11.85
CA MET A 904 4.53 7.54 -10.68
C MET A 904 4.58 8.50 -9.51
N ASN A 905 3.87 8.22 -8.42
CA ASN A 905 4.11 8.92 -7.17
C ASN A 905 5.00 8.06 -6.26
N PHE A 906 5.48 8.62 -5.16
CA PHE A 906 6.19 7.90 -4.11
C PHE A 906 5.52 8.29 -2.80
N GLN A 907 4.80 7.38 -2.15
CA GLN A 907 4.19 7.66 -0.85
C GLN A 907 5.17 7.32 0.26
N LEU A 908 5.55 8.35 1.00
CA LEU A 908 6.34 8.21 2.21
C LEU A 908 5.41 7.67 3.32
N PRO A 909 5.93 6.86 4.26
CA PRO A 909 5.18 6.49 5.45
C PRO A 909 4.55 7.69 6.18
N SER A 910 5.15 8.88 6.10
CA SER A 910 4.61 10.16 6.61
C SER A 910 3.30 10.62 5.98
N GLY A 911 2.81 9.98 4.93
CA GLY A 911 1.67 10.45 4.14
C GLY A 911 2.05 11.44 3.05
N GLU A 912 3.23 12.07 3.14
CA GLU A 912 3.79 12.93 2.09
C GLU A 912 3.97 12.11 0.81
N ARG A 913 3.30 12.53 -0.25
CA ARG A 913 3.43 11.93 -1.58
C ARG A 913 4.47 12.73 -2.36
N ILE A 914 5.19 12.13 -3.30
CA ILE A 914 6.07 12.86 -4.21
C ILE A 914 5.66 12.43 -5.61
N GLN A 915 5.10 13.34 -6.41
CA GLN A 915 4.71 13.03 -7.78
C GLN A 915 5.90 13.23 -8.71
N PHE A 916 6.15 12.26 -9.58
CA PHE A 916 7.15 12.36 -10.64
C PHE A 916 6.46 12.67 -11.95
N GLY A 917 6.90 13.73 -12.64
CA GLY A 917 6.47 14.00 -14.01
C GLY A 917 7.28 13.24 -15.06
N SER A 918 6.99 13.52 -16.33
CA SER A 918 7.96 13.72 -17.43
C SER A 918 9.38 13.24 -17.24
N ASN A 919 10.01 14.07 -16.45
CA ASN A 919 11.42 14.29 -16.38
C ASN A 919 12.14 13.19 -15.60
N VAL A 920 11.41 12.29 -14.92
CA VAL A 920 11.99 11.28 -14.05
C VAL A 920 11.82 9.87 -14.62
N ASN A 921 12.93 9.14 -14.67
CA ASN A 921 12.98 7.73 -15.00
C ASN A 921 13.79 6.96 -13.94
N PHE A 922 13.34 5.75 -13.62
CA PHE A 922 14.02 4.78 -12.76
C PHE A 922 14.64 3.68 -13.61
N LEU A 923 15.98 3.57 -13.53
CA LEU A 923 16.75 2.54 -14.21
C LEU A 923 17.32 1.55 -13.19
N PHE A 924 17.02 0.27 -13.35
CA PHE A 924 17.53 -0.81 -12.51
C PHE A 924 18.53 -1.65 -13.28
N GLU A 925 19.75 -1.79 -12.79
CA GLU A 925 20.75 -2.71 -13.34
C GLU A 925 20.76 -3.99 -12.50
N CYS A 926 20.48 -5.13 -13.11
CA CYS A 926 20.42 -6.42 -12.42
C CYS A 926 21.14 -7.51 -13.20
N ASP A 927 21.72 -8.47 -12.47
CA ASP A 927 22.34 -9.66 -13.07
C ASP A 927 21.28 -10.65 -13.55
N SER A 928 20.31 -10.95 -12.67
CA SER A 928 19.18 -11.84 -12.94
C SER A 928 17.91 -11.37 -12.21
N LEU A 929 16.76 -11.91 -12.64
CA LEU A 929 15.43 -11.59 -12.10
C LEU A 929 14.85 -12.71 -11.22
N ILE A 930 15.66 -13.67 -10.79
CA ILE A 930 15.18 -14.90 -10.12
C ILE A 930 14.35 -14.60 -8.87
N HIS A 931 14.68 -13.52 -8.15
CA HIS A 931 13.97 -13.10 -6.94
C HIS A 931 12.96 -11.96 -7.17
N ALA A 932 12.75 -11.53 -8.41
CA ALA A 932 11.80 -10.48 -8.72
C ALA A 932 10.39 -11.07 -8.81
N SER A 933 9.41 -10.39 -8.19
CA SER A 933 8.03 -10.85 -8.29
C SER A 933 7.52 -10.69 -9.73
N PRO A 934 6.68 -11.61 -10.20
CA PRO A 934 6.04 -11.51 -11.52
C PRO A 934 5.32 -10.19 -11.76
N ALA A 935 4.67 -9.67 -10.72
CA ALA A 935 3.97 -8.41 -10.75
C ALA A 935 4.92 -7.19 -10.83
N THR A 936 6.18 -7.33 -10.44
CA THR A 936 7.20 -6.29 -10.64
C THR A 936 7.71 -6.31 -12.08
N ILE A 937 7.93 -7.51 -12.64
CA ILE A 937 8.44 -7.71 -14.01
C ILE A 937 7.43 -7.19 -15.05
N SER A 938 6.14 -7.41 -14.85
CA SER A 938 5.12 -7.00 -15.82
C SER A 938 4.98 -5.48 -15.99
N ARG A 939 5.42 -4.71 -14.98
CA ARG A 939 5.21 -3.26 -14.86
C ARG A 939 6.42 -2.43 -15.29
N MET A 940 7.59 -3.04 -15.44
CA MET A 940 8.81 -2.38 -15.90
C MET A 940 9.10 -2.68 -17.37
N GLY A 941 9.78 -1.77 -18.07
CA GLY A 941 10.44 -2.09 -19.32
C GLY A 941 11.67 -2.95 -19.03
N MET A 942 12.05 -3.85 -19.93
CA MET A 942 13.17 -4.77 -19.72
C MET A 942 14.05 -4.82 -20.95
N ILE A 943 15.36 -4.84 -20.74
CA ILE A 943 16.35 -4.96 -21.79
C ILE A 943 17.33 -6.04 -21.40
N PHE A 944 17.49 -7.05 -22.25
CA PHE A 944 18.43 -8.14 -22.04
C PHE A 944 19.73 -7.91 -22.83
N LEU A 945 20.87 -7.98 -22.13
CA LEU A 945 22.22 -7.89 -22.70
C LEU A 945 22.99 -9.20 -22.43
N ARG A 946 23.68 -9.72 -23.45
CA ARG A 946 24.54 -10.91 -23.37
C ARG A 946 26.01 -10.55 -23.62
N LEU A 947 26.92 -11.39 -23.12
CA LEU A 947 28.35 -11.32 -23.45
C LEU A 947 28.61 -11.53 -24.96
N VAL A 948 27.79 -12.33 -25.65
CA VAL A 948 27.89 -12.57 -27.11
C VAL A 948 27.50 -11.33 -27.96
N ASN A 949 26.89 -10.31 -27.34
CA ASN A 949 26.63 -9.02 -28.01
C ASN A 949 27.85 -8.07 -27.93
N ILE A 950 28.95 -8.53 -27.34
CA ILE A 950 30.25 -7.87 -27.30
C ILE A 950 31.12 -8.70 -28.23
N CYS A 951 31.84 -8.07 -29.16
CA CYS A 951 32.77 -8.78 -30.04
C CYS A 951 33.73 -9.63 -29.19
N SER A 952 33.60 -10.96 -29.26
CA SER A 952 34.51 -11.89 -28.59
C SER A 952 35.95 -11.80 -29.12
N ASP A 953 36.14 -11.12 -30.25
CA ASP A 953 37.45 -10.96 -30.91
C ASP A 953 38.33 -9.88 -30.25
N GLN A 954 37.80 -9.13 -29.26
CA GLN A 954 38.54 -8.05 -28.58
C GLN A 954 39.23 -8.47 -27.27
N PHE A 955 39.12 -9.74 -26.87
CA PHE A 955 39.78 -10.29 -25.67
C PHE A 955 40.90 -11.31 -25.99
N THR A 956 41.38 -11.34 -27.24
CA THR A 956 42.60 -12.05 -27.64
C THR A 956 43.71 -11.10 -28.01
#